data_AF-A0A939WMM8-F1
#
_entry.id   AF-A0A939WMM8-F1
#
_cell.length_a   1.000
_cell.length_b   1.000
_cell.length_c   1.000
_cell.angle_alpha   90.00
_cell.angle_beta   90.00
_cell.angle_gamma   90.00
#
_symmetry.space_group_name_H-M   'P 1'
#
loop_
_entity.id
_entity.type
_entity.pdbx_description
1 polymer ?
#
loop_
_entity_poly.entity_id
_entity_poly.type
_entity_poly.pdbx_seq_one_letter_code
_entity_poly.pdbx_strand_id
1 'polypeptide(L)'
;MKTTVKLFAILASVFTGATASLADITTGWLPMTKGTYNFLDAANWANGETNGVFSADWTSGTGGDNDLYLGSDWTGSFRIFGSIVGRTLVCASNGPHTVTLDDDLYLQASSMGADFVFGNGYEDKKKLNFDLGGMTRTVFMNGTSRWIFSDRMTNGDLVFDGAGAFTFRTGGGSDGSIVLSPNMLLLTAFTSSDKNDIDAVRAANLTLNRSNVRFYETYVNVTDRITGKLRVLADEPSCSILYPRATTADKTETVRIGSLDMEPGSSLLVRGAKLGGDVKVLFDTAPETVGGIVPQLIGAKTDSDTAGQNGSYDQSFVSYDAENGLVPLDLATDYADTISAETPVNLYVAYGTTNYLSGPATVNTLYLAAKNGGDVCAAIMPGENAEGATLTVQSGMVLIGYNSGAGNYKYPTIGVDLNFGNRRGMIFCPGGKRSQIDGAIKGSNGVTFTTPFATSAELSTSGLVFGGNAGTSTYTGNTYIQTFVNVGATGLLPHGDRTGNVYVNGTLNADNFTINGLYGKGTVNRASSGTKHMNIGDNDADGDFIGTFSVTDNASTLAKIGTGTQRFGGTVALASNGALNVNAGAVVIDGVVTQGAVNVAAGATLGGSGGITNNVTFADGAKLAVTVVDGVATCLAVAGEVSGGPVTVNANVTGRKWRDAQCILKSDAAIAASFVKGEGIALLELRNNDTELWATPKTSGFCVIIR
;
A
#
# COMPACT_ATOMS: atom_id res chain seq x y z
N MET A 1 -69.50 -16.16 -12.51
CA MET A 1 -68.37 -15.54 -11.78
C MET A 1 -67.52 -14.81 -12.80
N LYS A 2 -67.48 -13.47 -12.72
CA LYS A 2 -66.72 -12.59 -13.61
C LYS A 2 -65.39 -12.29 -12.92
N THR A 3 -64.28 -12.70 -13.52
CA THR A 3 -62.95 -12.30 -13.06
C THR A 3 -62.51 -11.10 -13.89
N THR A 4 -62.48 -9.95 -13.24
CA THR A 4 -62.03 -8.67 -13.79
C THR A 4 -60.51 -8.68 -13.85
N VAL A 5 -59.94 -8.80 -15.05
CA VAL A 5 -58.53 -8.47 -15.32
C VAL A 5 -58.47 -6.95 -15.49
N LYS A 6 -57.84 -6.24 -14.56
CA LYS A 6 -57.46 -4.83 -14.75
C LYS A 6 -56.14 -4.78 -15.54
N LEU A 7 -56.24 -4.29 -16.76
CA LEU A 7 -55.16 -3.87 -17.65
C LEU A 7 -54.77 -2.41 -17.33
N PHE A 8 -53.50 -2.01 -17.47
CA PHE A 8 -53.00 -0.73 -18.07
C PHE A 8 -51.46 -0.76 -17.98
N ALA A 9 -50.71 -1.07 -19.04
CA ALA A 9 -50.36 -0.19 -20.16
C ALA A 9 -49.74 1.15 -19.69
N ILE A 10 -48.42 1.15 -19.45
CA ILE A 10 -47.60 2.37 -19.41
C ILE A 10 -47.53 2.87 -20.86
N LEU A 11 -48.39 3.85 -21.18
CA LEU A 11 -48.37 4.56 -22.44
C LEU A 11 -47.15 5.48 -22.47
N ALA A 12 -46.31 5.26 -23.48
CA ALA A 12 -45.32 6.20 -23.95
C ALA A 12 -46.01 7.48 -24.45
N SER A 13 -46.15 8.50 -23.59
CA SER A 13 -46.46 9.89 -24.01
C SER A 13 -46.36 10.89 -22.84
N VAL A 14 -45.14 11.28 -22.44
CA VAL A 14 -44.86 12.65 -21.95
C VAL A 14 -43.40 12.98 -22.31
N PHE A 15 -43.18 13.37 -23.56
CA PHE A 15 -42.06 14.25 -23.89
C PHE A 15 -42.53 15.68 -23.65
N THR A 16 -41.70 16.49 -22.98
CA THR A 16 -41.84 17.92 -22.63
C THR A 16 -42.54 18.24 -21.29
N GLY A 17 -41.72 18.38 -20.23
CA GLY A 17 -41.88 19.44 -19.22
C GLY A 17 -43.00 19.39 -18.17
N ALA A 18 -43.57 18.23 -17.84
CA ALA A 18 -44.60 18.14 -16.78
C ALA A 18 -44.07 17.46 -15.49
N THR A 19 -44.32 18.08 -14.34
CA THR A 19 -44.13 17.50 -13.00
C THR A 19 -45.18 16.40 -12.77
N ALA A 20 -44.74 15.14 -12.66
CA ALA A 20 -45.61 14.02 -12.33
C ALA A 20 -45.59 13.75 -10.81
N SER A 21 -46.76 13.72 -10.17
CA SER A 21 -46.95 13.29 -8.77
C SER A 21 -47.23 11.78 -8.74
N LEU A 22 -46.37 11.00 -8.10
CA LEU A 22 -46.45 9.53 -7.99
C LEU A 22 -46.81 9.14 -6.55
N ALA A 23 -48.06 8.69 -6.31
CA ALA A 23 -48.55 8.38 -4.95
C ALA A 23 -48.63 6.87 -4.60
N ASP A 24 -48.42 5.93 -5.54
CA ASP A 24 -48.80 4.50 -5.33
C ASP A 24 -47.77 3.45 -5.79
N ILE A 25 -46.46 3.68 -5.68
CA ILE A 25 -45.44 2.66 -6.00
C ILE A 25 -44.76 2.21 -4.71
N THR A 26 -45.26 1.15 -4.10
CA THR A 26 -44.68 0.58 -2.87
C THR A 26 -43.59 -0.47 -3.13
N THR A 27 -43.49 -1.03 -4.35
CA THR A 27 -42.36 -1.85 -4.81
C THR A 27 -42.40 -1.95 -6.35
N GLY A 28 -41.60 -1.16 -7.07
CA GLY A 28 -41.57 -1.21 -8.53
C GLY A 28 -40.46 -0.38 -9.15
N TRP A 29 -39.84 -0.93 -10.20
CA TRP A 29 -38.79 -0.31 -11.00
C TRP A 29 -39.31 0.94 -11.71
N LEU A 30 -38.66 2.08 -11.50
CA LEU A 30 -39.04 3.37 -12.09
C LEU A 30 -38.07 3.76 -13.21
N PRO A 31 -38.43 3.57 -14.50
CA PRO A 31 -37.64 4.12 -15.59
C PRO A 31 -37.80 5.65 -15.61
N MET A 32 -36.74 6.38 -15.24
CA MET A 32 -36.72 7.84 -15.25
C MET A 32 -36.00 8.36 -16.50
N THR A 33 -36.65 9.25 -17.26
CA THR A 33 -36.02 10.03 -18.35
C THR A 33 -35.47 11.36 -17.82
N LYS A 34 -34.76 12.15 -18.64
CA LYS A 34 -34.22 13.46 -18.23
C LYS A 34 -35.30 14.38 -17.61
N GLY A 35 -35.08 14.88 -16.38
CA GLY A 35 -36.01 15.83 -15.74
C GLY A 35 -35.74 16.09 -14.26
N THR A 36 -36.51 17.02 -13.69
CA THR A 36 -36.58 17.27 -12.23
C THR A 36 -37.70 16.43 -11.62
N TYR A 37 -37.38 15.66 -10.59
CA TYR A 37 -38.32 14.79 -9.92
C TYR A 37 -38.47 15.19 -8.45
N ASN A 38 -39.66 15.69 -8.12
CA ASN A 38 -40.03 15.98 -6.74
C ASN A 38 -40.68 14.72 -6.15
N PHE A 39 -39.87 13.88 -5.52
CA PHE A 39 -40.40 12.83 -4.65
C PHE A 39 -40.70 13.50 -3.31
N LEU A 40 -41.96 13.43 -2.86
CA LEU A 40 -42.43 14.07 -1.62
C LEU A 40 -42.71 15.58 -1.79
N ASP A 41 -43.75 15.94 -2.54
CA ASP A 41 -44.52 17.14 -2.19
C ASP A 41 -45.39 16.78 -0.97
N ALA A 42 -45.28 17.55 0.12
CA ALA A 42 -45.81 17.27 1.46
C ALA A 42 -47.33 17.03 1.51
N ALA A 43 -48.05 17.27 0.41
CA ALA A 43 -49.49 17.13 0.35
C ALA A 43 -50.01 15.67 0.38
N ASN A 44 -49.21 14.66 0.04
CA ASN A 44 -49.74 13.29 -0.18
C ASN A 44 -49.35 12.21 0.85
N TRP A 45 -48.49 12.48 1.84
CA TRP A 45 -48.13 11.49 2.88
C TRP A 45 -47.99 12.11 4.28
N ALA A 46 -49.07 12.69 4.79
CA ALA A 46 -49.10 13.36 6.11
C ALA A 46 -49.12 12.42 7.34
N ASN A 47 -48.82 11.12 7.20
CA ASN A 47 -48.81 10.18 8.33
C ASN A 47 -47.40 9.60 8.50
N GLY A 48 -46.72 10.04 9.57
CA GLY A 48 -45.30 9.82 9.85
C GLY A 48 -44.83 8.36 9.90
N GLU A 49 -43.51 8.24 9.75
CA GLU A 49 -42.66 7.04 9.70
C GLU A 49 -42.75 6.22 8.40
N THR A 50 -41.96 6.62 7.40
CA THR A 50 -41.67 5.79 6.23
C THR A 50 -40.37 5.00 6.47
N ASN A 51 -40.48 3.77 6.98
CA ASN A 51 -39.44 2.75 6.82
C ASN A 51 -39.67 2.06 5.46
N GLY A 52 -38.76 2.22 4.51
CA GLY A 52 -38.91 1.59 3.19
C GLY A 52 -37.62 1.50 2.40
N VAL A 53 -37.46 0.42 1.64
CA VAL A 53 -36.35 0.24 0.68
C VAL A 53 -36.64 1.09 -0.55
N PHE A 54 -35.82 2.11 -0.80
CA PHE A 54 -35.84 2.82 -2.08
C PHE A 54 -34.86 2.15 -3.05
N SER A 55 -35.40 1.36 -3.98
CA SER A 55 -34.64 0.82 -5.12
C SER A 55 -35.11 1.49 -6.41
N ALA A 56 -34.26 2.34 -7.00
CA ALA A 56 -34.52 2.92 -8.30
C ALA A 56 -33.43 2.49 -9.29
N ASP A 57 -33.85 1.86 -10.39
CA ASP A 57 -32.98 1.63 -11.55
C ASP A 57 -33.08 2.81 -12.50
N TRP A 58 -31.98 3.55 -12.59
CA TRP A 58 -31.87 4.72 -13.41
C TRP A 58 -31.13 4.44 -14.72
N THR A 59 -31.89 4.19 -15.78
CA THR A 59 -31.34 4.11 -17.13
C THR A 59 -31.50 5.45 -17.83
N SER A 60 -30.53 6.36 -17.69
CA SER A 60 -30.55 7.60 -18.48
C SER A 60 -30.14 7.30 -19.92
N GLY A 61 -31.12 7.20 -20.82
CA GLY A 61 -30.88 6.84 -22.22
C GLY A 61 -30.20 7.94 -23.05
N THR A 62 -30.17 9.19 -22.58
CA THR A 62 -29.62 10.34 -23.32
C THR A 62 -29.09 11.40 -22.34
N GLY A 63 -27.83 11.81 -22.51
CA GLY A 63 -27.11 12.67 -21.55
C GLY A 63 -27.86 13.91 -21.05
N GLY A 64 -27.88 14.10 -19.74
CA GLY A 64 -28.49 15.24 -19.08
C GLY A 64 -28.43 15.14 -17.55
N ASP A 65 -28.42 16.30 -16.90
CA ASP A 65 -28.46 16.38 -15.43
C ASP A 65 -29.86 16.03 -14.92
N ASN A 66 -29.91 15.38 -13.76
CA ASN A 66 -31.14 15.01 -13.09
C ASN A 66 -31.11 15.42 -11.63
N ASP A 67 -32.22 15.98 -11.15
CA ASP A 67 -32.38 16.42 -9.76
C ASP A 67 -33.49 15.60 -9.09
N LEU A 68 -33.16 15.04 -7.93
CA LEU A 68 -34.07 14.39 -6.98
C LEU A 68 -34.18 15.27 -5.73
N TYR A 69 -35.39 15.71 -5.44
CA TYR A 69 -35.68 16.50 -4.25
C TYR A 69 -36.35 15.63 -3.18
N LEU A 70 -35.88 15.74 -1.92
CA LEU A 70 -36.50 15.13 -0.74
C LEU A 70 -37.28 16.19 0.04
N GLY A 71 -38.57 15.94 0.32
CA GLY A 71 -39.45 16.90 1.02
C GLY A 71 -39.49 16.79 2.54
N SER A 72 -38.84 15.78 3.12
CA SER A 72 -38.82 15.53 4.56
C SER A 72 -37.59 14.71 4.94
N ASP A 73 -37.34 14.56 6.25
CA ASP A 73 -36.42 13.55 6.77
C ASP A 73 -36.87 12.14 6.31
N TRP A 74 -35.90 11.25 6.17
CA TRP A 74 -36.12 9.90 5.65
C TRP A 74 -35.24 8.88 6.37
N THR A 75 -35.77 7.67 6.56
CA THR A 75 -35.04 6.53 7.12
C THR A 75 -35.18 5.33 6.20
N GLY A 76 -34.08 4.71 5.77
CA GLY A 76 -34.13 3.52 4.93
C GLY A 76 -32.85 3.21 4.17
N SER A 77 -32.94 2.20 3.30
CA SER A 77 -31.84 1.76 2.44
C SER A 77 -31.92 2.47 1.09
N PHE A 78 -30.81 3.02 0.62
CA PHE A 78 -30.76 3.77 -0.62
C PHE A 78 -29.97 3.00 -1.67
N ARG A 79 -30.62 2.61 -2.78
CA ARG A 79 -29.96 1.87 -3.87
C ARG A 79 -30.23 2.55 -5.21
N ILE A 80 -29.16 2.93 -5.91
CA ILE A 80 -29.22 3.46 -7.27
C ILE A 80 -28.42 2.52 -8.18
N PHE A 81 -29.09 1.94 -9.18
CA PHE A 81 -28.44 1.16 -10.23
C PHE A 81 -28.66 1.81 -11.59
N GLY A 82 -27.63 1.94 -12.43
CA GLY A 82 -27.85 2.14 -13.87
C GLY A 82 -26.78 2.93 -14.62
N SER A 83 -27.06 3.21 -15.89
CA SER A 83 -26.18 3.98 -16.78
C SER A 83 -26.55 5.44 -16.71
N ILE A 84 -25.77 6.21 -15.96
CA ILE A 84 -25.98 7.65 -15.79
C ILE A 84 -24.98 8.42 -16.63
N VAL A 85 -25.50 9.26 -17.51
CA VAL A 85 -24.71 10.16 -18.37
C VAL A 85 -25.08 11.59 -17.95
N GLY A 86 -24.25 12.22 -17.11
CA GLY A 86 -24.48 13.58 -16.60
C GLY A 86 -24.41 13.68 -15.06
N ARG A 87 -24.83 14.82 -14.51
CA ARG A 87 -24.88 15.02 -13.05
C ARG A 87 -26.19 14.49 -12.47
N THR A 88 -26.13 13.77 -11.35
CA THR A 88 -27.30 13.46 -10.53
C THR A 88 -27.21 14.23 -9.23
N LEU A 89 -28.18 15.09 -8.93
CA LEU A 89 -28.27 15.82 -7.67
C LEU A 89 -29.38 15.23 -6.81
N VAL A 90 -29.08 14.86 -5.56
CA VAL A 90 -30.06 14.51 -4.53
C VAL A 90 -29.99 15.60 -3.46
N CYS A 91 -31.06 16.38 -3.27
CA CYS A 91 -31.04 17.48 -2.31
C CYS A 91 -32.39 17.66 -1.61
N ALA A 92 -32.41 18.44 -0.53
CA ALA A 92 -33.64 18.80 0.14
C ALA A 92 -34.47 19.80 -0.68
N SER A 93 -35.80 19.66 -0.67
CA SER A 93 -36.71 20.56 -1.39
C SER A 93 -36.92 21.88 -0.65
N ASN A 94 -36.96 21.87 0.69
CA ASN A 94 -37.15 23.04 1.55
C ASN A 94 -36.55 22.87 2.97
N GLY A 95 -35.37 23.44 3.20
CA GLY A 95 -34.68 23.40 4.49
C GLY A 95 -33.69 22.23 4.62
N PRO A 96 -32.95 22.13 5.73
CA PRO A 96 -32.11 20.97 6.00
C PRO A 96 -32.98 19.74 6.30
N HIS A 97 -32.67 18.61 5.67
CA HIS A 97 -33.26 17.30 5.98
C HIS A 97 -32.17 16.30 6.38
N THR A 98 -32.56 15.27 7.12
CA THR A 98 -31.69 14.17 7.55
C THR A 98 -32.13 12.85 6.89
N VAL A 99 -31.17 12.16 6.27
CA VAL A 99 -31.29 10.81 5.75
C VAL A 99 -30.62 9.85 6.70
N THR A 100 -31.40 9.03 7.40
CA THR A 100 -30.90 7.98 8.29
C THR A 100 -30.78 6.67 7.53
N LEU A 101 -29.58 6.12 7.39
CA LEU A 101 -29.34 4.87 6.67
C LEU A 101 -29.54 3.67 7.60
N ASP A 102 -30.43 2.73 7.23
CA ASP A 102 -30.65 1.47 7.95
C ASP A 102 -29.82 0.29 7.39
N ASP A 103 -29.31 0.41 6.14
CA ASP A 103 -28.50 -0.57 5.40
C ASP A 103 -27.34 0.13 4.65
N ASP A 104 -26.49 -0.66 4.00
CA ASP A 104 -25.41 -0.19 3.11
C ASP A 104 -25.94 0.56 1.88
N LEU A 105 -25.10 1.48 1.37
CA LEU A 105 -25.39 2.31 0.21
C LEU A 105 -24.81 1.65 -1.05
N TYR A 106 -25.69 1.12 -1.91
CA TYR A 106 -25.29 0.49 -3.17
C TYR A 106 -25.48 1.44 -4.35
N LEU A 107 -24.37 1.80 -4.99
CA LEU A 107 -24.34 2.78 -6.07
C LEU A 107 -23.57 2.22 -7.27
N GLN A 108 -24.32 1.78 -8.29
CA GLN A 108 -23.74 1.24 -9.51
C GLN A 108 -23.93 2.22 -10.68
N ALA A 109 -22.84 2.82 -11.15
CA ALA A 109 -22.84 3.66 -12.35
C ALA A 109 -22.09 2.94 -13.48
N SER A 110 -22.80 2.46 -14.51
CA SER A 110 -22.15 1.69 -15.58
C SER A 110 -21.43 2.53 -16.64
N SER A 111 -21.54 3.87 -16.59
CA SER A 111 -20.96 4.79 -17.57
C SER A 111 -19.96 5.75 -16.94
N MET A 112 -18.82 5.96 -17.63
CA MET A 112 -17.77 6.89 -17.21
C MET A 112 -18.25 8.35 -17.27
N GLY A 113 -18.05 9.11 -16.19
CA GLY A 113 -18.15 10.58 -16.21
C GLY A 113 -19.43 11.20 -15.63
N ALA A 114 -20.24 10.45 -14.87
CA ALA A 114 -21.32 11.04 -14.09
C ALA A 114 -20.81 11.62 -12.77
N ASP A 115 -21.30 12.81 -12.40
CA ASP A 115 -21.11 13.39 -11.08
C ASP A 115 -22.37 13.15 -10.26
N PHE A 116 -22.29 12.38 -9.18
CA PHE A 116 -23.38 12.26 -8.22
C PHE A 116 -23.15 13.22 -7.08
N VAL A 117 -24.15 14.01 -6.75
CA VAL A 117 -24.07 15.08 -5.75
C VAL A 117 -25.19 14.88 -4.75
N PHE A 118 -24.86 14.66 -3.50
CA PHE A 118 -25.78 14.69 -2.37
C PHE A 118 -25.66 16.05 -1.67
N GLY A 119 -26.79 16.72 -1.46
CA GLY A 119 -26.87 18.10 -0.99
C GLY A 119 -26.59 19.14 -2.09
N ASN A 120 -27.09 20.36 -1.92
CA ASN A 120 -26.78 21.47 -2.82
C ASN A 120 -25.84 22.47 -2.13
N GLY A 121 -24.53 22.33 -2.38
CA GLY A 121 -23.50 23.19 -1.77
C GLY A 121 -23.55 24.69 -2.13
N TYR A 122 -24.55 25.17 -2.86
CA TYR A 122 -24.68 26.59 -3.24
C TYR A 122 -25.82 27.34 -2.54
N GLU A 123 -26.79 26.63 -1.94
CA GLU A 123 -27.92 27.27 -1.27
C GLU A 123 -28.12 26.66 0.11
N ASP A 124 -27.90 27.45 1.17
CA ASP A 124 -28.03 27.03 2.58
C ASP A 124 -29.38 26.37 2.94
N LYS A 125 -30.40 26.57 2.10
CA LYS A 125 -31.76 26.05 2.28
C LYS A 125 -31.97 24.63 1.73
N LYS A 126 -30.95 23.96 1.17
CA LYS A 126 -31.08 22.64 0.52
C LYS A 126 -30.05 21.63 1.03
N LYS A 127 -29.77 21.67 2.34
CA LYS A 127 -28.80 20.79 3.00
C LYS A 127 -29.38 19.39 3.21
N LEU A 128 -28.56 18.37 3.00
CA LEU A 128 -28.92 16.98 3.23
C LEU A 128 -27.92 16.31 4.17
N ASN A 129 -28.27 16.23 5.45
CA ASN A 129 -27.46 15.53 6.44
C ASN A 129 -27.65 14.01 6.31
N PHE A 130 -26.59 13.25 6.57
CA PHE A 130 -26.66 11.79 6.65
C PHE A 130 -26.42 11.34 8.10
N ASP A 131 -27.31 10.52 8.63
CA ASP A 131 -27.14 9.79 9.89
C ASP A 131 -26.89 8.31 9.54
N LEU A 132 -25.77 7.76 10.00
CA LEU A 132 -25.38 6.37 9.69
C LEU A 132 -25.95 5.36 10.70
N GLY A 133 -26.74 5.82 11.68
CA GLY A 133 -27.48 4.99 12.62
C GLY A 133 -26.63 4.31 13.70
N GLY A 134 -25.44 4.83 13.98
CA GLY A 134 -24.44 4.28 14.89
C GLY A 134 -23.68 3.08 14.34
N MET A 135 -23.83 2.76 13.04
CA MET A 135 -23.22 1.59 12.40
C MET A 135 -22.13 1.98 11.40
N THR A 136 -21.28 1.01 11.06
CA THR A 136 -20.42 1.09 9.88
C THR A 136 -21.26 0.81 8.64
N ARG A 137 -21.27 1.74 7.69
CA ARG A 137 -21.94 1.62 6.40
C ARG A 137 -20.92 1.54 5.29
N THR A 138 -21.13 0.64 4.34
CA THR A 138 -20.31 0.53 3.13
C THR A 138 -21.00 1.24 1.98
N VAL A 139 -20.26 2.08 1.27
CA VAL A 139 -20.64 2.68 -0.01
C VAL A 139 -19.93 1.90 -1.10
N PHE A 140 -20.67 1.06 -1.80
CA PHE A 140 -20.13 0.31 -2.94
C PHE A 140 -20.22 1.17 -4.20
N MET A 141 -19.07 1.49 -4.79
CA MET A 141 -18.96 2.31 -5.99
C MET A 141 -18.41 1.47 -7.16
N ASN A 142 -19.22 1.30 -8.19
CA ASN A 142 -18.76 0.68 -9.43
C ASN A 142 -18.71 1.74 -10.54
N GLY A 143 -17.54 1.93 -11.15
CA GLY A 143 -17.30 2.87 -12.26
C GLY A 143 -16.61 4.18 -11.86
N THR A 144 -15.91 4.83 -12.81
CA THR A 144 -15.04 6.01 -12.59
C THR A 144 -15.76 7.33 -12.27
N SER A 145 -16.98 7.27 -11.76
CA SER A 145 -17.81 8.44 -11.47
C SER A 145 -17.27 9.22 -10.27
N ARG A 146 -17.57 10.52 -10.21
CA ARG A 146 -17.27 11.37 -9.05
C ARG A 146 -18.48 11.45 -8.14
N TRP A 147 -18.26 11.27 -6.85
CA TRP A 147 -19.28 11.37 -5.81
C TRP A 147 -18.99 12.59 -4.95
N ILE A 148 -20.01 13.43 -4.73
CA ILE A 148 -19.90 14.69 -4.00
C ILE A 148 -20.92 14.67 -2.88
N PHE A 149 -20.48 14.70 -1.63
CA PHE A 149 -21.35 14.87 -0.46
C PHE A 149 -21.16 16.29 0.06
N SER A 150 -22.19 17.11 0.02
CA SER A 150 -22.09 18.55 0.27
C SER A 150 -22.40 18.95 1.73
N ASP A 151 -22.69 17.99 2.61
CA ASP A 151 -23.23 18.26 3.95
C ASP A 151 -22.72 17.23 4.99
N ARG A 152 -23.21 17.33 6.24
CA ARG A 152 -22.69 16.61 7.41
C ARG A 152 -23.07 15.13 7.41
N MET A 153 -22.13 14.28 7.82
CA MET A 153 -22.38 12.88 8.16
C MET A 153 -22.23 12.68 9.67
N THR A 154 -23.15 11.97 10.30
CA THR A 154 -23.20 11.83 11.75
C THR A 154 -23.43 10.39 12.16
N ASN A 155 -23.04 10.07 13.40
CA ASN A 155 -23.44 8.85 14.08
C ASN A 155 -23.13 7.55 13.29
N GLY A 156 -21.85 7.24 13.05
CA GLY A 156 -21.42 5.96 12.46
C GLY A 156 -20.18 6.09 11.57
N ASP A 157 -19.70 4.97 11.04
CA ASP A 157 -18.51 4.90 10.21
C ASP A 157 -18.87 4.68 8.73
N LEU A 158 -18.06 5.17 7.81
CA LEU A 158 -18.28 5.04 6.38
C LEU A 158 -17.08 4.37 5.70
N VAL A 159 -17.34 3.26 5.01
CA VAL A 159 -16.34 2.52 4.23
C VAL A 159 -16.64 2.74 2.75
N PHE A 160 -15.72 3.32 2.00
CA PHE A 160 -15.85 3.46 0.54
C PHE A 160 -15.15 2.32 -0.15
N ASP A 161 -15.90 1.44 -0.83
CA ASP A 161 -15.32 0.34 -1.59
C ASP A 161 -15.62 0.42 -3.09
N GLY A 162 -14.56 0.39 -3.90
CA GLY A 162 -14.64 0.32 -5.35
C GLY A 162 -13.88 1.44 -6.08
N ALA A 163 -13.94 1.42 -7.41
CA ALA A 163 -13.11 2.27 -8.28
C ALA A 163 -13.84 3.58 -8.64
N GLY A 164 -13.69 4.63 -7.84
CA GLY A 164 -14.32 5.95 -8.08
C GLY A 164 -13.53 7.12 -7.47
N ALA A 165 -13.97 8.35 -7.74
CA ALA A 165 -13.46 9.55 -7.07
C ALA A 165 -14.49 10.04 -6.05
N PHE A 166 -14.03 10.47 -4.88
CA PHE A 166 -14.92 10.94 -3.82
C PHE A 166 -14.60 12.39 -3.44
N THR A 167 -15.60 13.20 -3.09
CA THR A 167 -15.41 14.59 -2.67
C THR A 167 -16.42 14.93 -1.57
N PHE A 168 -15.93 15.42 -0.43
CA PHE A 168 -16.73 16.15 0.53
C PHE A 168 -16.69 17.63 0.17
N ARG A 169 -17.85 18.24 -0.08
CA ARG A 169 -18.03 19.68 -0.22
C ARG A 169 -18.65 20.24 1.07
N THR A 170 -18.23 21.44 1.46
CA THR A 170 -18.89 22.39 2.37
C THR A 170 -19.19 21.92 3.80
N GLY A 171 -18.46 22.43 4.81
CA GLY A 171 -18.85 22.61 6.22
C GLY A 171 -19.32 21.39 7.05
N GLY A 172 -19.56 20.26 6.42
CA GLY A 172 -20.00 19.01 7.04
C GLY A 172 -18.79 18.12 7.31
N GLY A 173 -18.40 18.01 8.57
CA GLY A 173 -17.57 16.91 9.02
C GLY A 173 -18.32 15.58 9.03
N SER A 174 -17.55 14.50 9.12
CA SER A 174 -18.07 13.28 9.74
C SER A 174 -17.70 13.26 11.21
N ASP A 175 -18.70 13.00 12.08
CA ASP A 175 -18.45 12.74 13.51
C ASP A 175 -17.90 11.30 13.74
N GLY A 176 -17.82 10.48 12.69
CA GLY A 176 -17.33 9.10 12.74
C GLY A 176 -16.10 8.84 11.87
N SER A 177 -15.75 7.55 11.68
CA SER A 177 -14.59 7.11 10.89
C SER A 177 -14.89 7.07 9.40
N ILE A 178 -13.95 7.53 8.58
CA ILE A 178 -13.94 7.34 7.12
C ILE A 178 -12.84 6.33 6.78
N VAL A 179 -13.21 5.24 6.11
CA VAL A 179 -12.28 4.22 5.63
C VAL A 179 -12.31 4.21 4.11
N LEU A 180 -11.18 4.49 3.46
CA LEU A 180 -11.04 4.41 2.01
C LEU A 180 -10.47 3.03 1.65
N SER A 181 -11.19 2.21 0.88
CA SER A 181 -10.76 0.85 0.53
C SER A 181 -9.60 0.86 -0.49
N PRO A 182 -8.86 -0.25 -0.63
CA PRO A 182 -7.75 -0.36 -1.56
C PRO A 182 -8.14 -0.25 -3.04
N ASN A 183 -9.44 -0.32 -3.36
CA ASN A 183 -9.95 -0.23 -4.74
C ASN A 183 -10.20 1.22 -5.18
N MET A 184 -10.12 2.18 -4.25
CA MET A 184 -10.31 3.61 -4.51
C MET A 184 -9.09 4.20 -5.25
N LEU A 185 -9.10 4.04 -6.57
CA LEU A 185 -8.02 4.52 -7.44
C LEU A 185 -7.95 6.05 -7.57
N LEU A 186 -8.98 6.81 -7.14
CA LEU A 186 -9.03 8.25 -7.32
C LEU A 186 -9.28 9.06 -6.03
N LEU A 187 -8.52 10.16 -5.99
CA LEU A 187 -8.61 11.34 -5.13
C LEU A 187 -9.90 11.50 -4.31
N THR A 188 -9.78 11.37 -2.99
CA THR A 188 -10.76 11.93 -2.05
C THR A 188 -10.45 13.41 -1.87
N ALA A 189 -11.39 14.33 -2.09
CA ALA A 189 -11.19 15.75 -1.85
C ALA A 189 -12.08 16.29 -0.73
N PHE A 190 -11.53 16.91 0.31
CA PHE A 190 -12.28 17.79 1.20
C PHE A 190 -12.24 19.19 0.61
N THR A 191 -13.38 19.86 0.46
CA THR A 191 -13.45 21.20 -0.11
C THR A 191 -14.36 22.07 0.74
N SER A 192 -13.90 23.22 1.22
CA SER A 192 -14.79 24.29 1.68
C SER A 192 -14.94 25.40 0.66
N SER A 193 -16.18 25.87 0.52
CA SER A 193 -16.51 27.11 -0.16
C SER A 193 -17.00 28.20 0.80
N ASP A 194 -16.94 27.98 2.11
CA ASP A 194 -17.30 28.99 3.11
C ASP A 194 -16.05 29.61 3.72
N LYS A 195 -15.91 30.93 3.55
CA LYS A 195 -14.84 31.74 4.12
C LYS A 195 -14.80 31.74 5.66
N ASN A 196 -15.86 31.28 6.31
CA ASN A 196 -15.98 31.20 7.77
C ASN A 196 -15.71 29.79 8.32
N ASP A 197 -15.43 28.80 7.46
CA ASP A 197 -15.18 27.40 7.85
C ASP A 197 -13.75 27.21 8.36
N ILE A 198 -13.39 27.97 9.40
CA ILE A 198 -12.12 27.86 10.12
C ILE A 198 -12.28 26.75 11.18
N ASP A 199 -11.32 25.82 11.27
CA ASP A 199 -11.35 24.63 12.14
C ASP A 199 -12.40 23.58 11.78
N ALA A 200 -12.62 23.37 10.47
CA ALA A 200 -13.57 22.37 9.98
C ALA A 200 -13.13 20.96 10.39
N VAL A 201 -13.88 20.30 11.29
CA VAL A 201 -13.70 18.87 11.56
C VAL A 201 -14.15 18.11 10.31
N ARG A 202 -13.27 17.36 9.68
CA ARG A 202 -13.55 16.57 8.47
C ARG A 202 -13.86 15.11 8.78
N ALA A 203 -13.18 14.55 9.77
CA ALA A 203 -13.40 13.19 10.22
C ALA A 203 -13.01 13.00 11.68
N ALA A 204 -13.67 12.06 12.37
CA ALA A 204 -13.17 11.56 13.65
C ALA A 204 -11.99 10.61 13.45
N ASN A 205 -12.07 9.68 12.51
CA ASN A 205 -10.92 8.85 12.12
C ASN A 205 -10.84 8.78 10.59
N LEU A 206 -9.65 8.65 10.04
CA LEU A 206 -9.43 8.52 8.61
C LEU A 206 -8.46 7.37 8.35
N THR A 207 -8.89 6.32 7.65
CA THR A 207 -8.02 5.23 7.24
C THR A 207 -7.73 5.30 5.75
N LEU A 208 -6.45 5.43 5.40
CA LEU A 208 -5.96 5.43 4.03
C LEU A 208 -5.47 4.03 3.67
N ASN A 209 -6.16 3.39 2.72
CA ASN A 209 -5.70 2.18 2.06
C ASN A 209 -5.53 2.45 0.56
N ARG A 210 -4.28 2.50 0.06
CA ARG A 210 -3.95 2.82 -1.34
C ARG A 210 -4.54 4.13 -1.88
N SER A 211 -4.93 5.03 -0.99
CA SER A 211 -5.77 6.17 -1.31
C SER A 211 -5.03 7.49 -1.11
N ASN A 212 -5.41 8.47 -1.92
CA ASN A 212 -4.93 9.85 -1.79
C ASN A 212 -6.08 10.72 -1.31
N VAL A 213 -5.81 11.50 -0.27
CA VAL A 213 -6.70 12.55 0.22
C VAL A 213 -6.15 13.88 -0.24
N ARG A 214 -7.03 14.78 -0.68
CA ARG A 214 -6.71 16.15 -1.02
C ARG A 214 -7.57 17.07 -0.17
N PHE A 215 -6.97 18.06 0.45
CA PHE A 215 -7.69 19.15 1.09
C PHE A 215 -7.65 20.30 0.12
N TYR A 216 -8.78 20.76 -0.41
CA TYR A 216 -8.85 21.82 -1.42
C TYR A 216 -9.62 23.00 -0.87
N GLU A 217 -8.90 24.06 -0.53
CA GLU A 217 -9.50 25.26 0.04
C GLU A 217 -9.38 26.44 -0.93
N THR A 218 -10.50 27.14 -1.11
CA THR A 218 -10.54 28.32 -2.00
C THR A 218 -10.12 29.59 -1.25
N TYR A 219 -10.27 29.61 0.07
CA TYR A 219 -10.07 30.79 0.93
C TYR A 219 -8.68 30.83 1.58
N VAL A 220 -8.43 31.83 2.43
CA VAL A 220 -7.15 32.12 3.10
C VAL A 220 -7.29 31.68 4.57
N ASN A 221 -6.26 31.09 5.17
CA ASN A 221 -6.21 30.73 6.61
C ASN A 221 -7.22 29.67 7.05
N VAL A 222 -7.35 28.58 6.28
CA VAL A 222 -8.22 27.46 6.67
C VAL A 222 -7.43 26.47 7.52
N THR A 223 -8.05 26.03 8.61
CA THR A 223 -7.59 24.87 9.38
C THR A 223 -8.60 23.75 9.22
N ASP A 224 -8.19 22.64 8.61
CA ASP A 224 -8.94 21.40 8.56
C ASP A 224 -8.53 20.50 9.72
N ARG A 225 -9.46 19.70 10.26
CA ARG A 225 -9.17 18.81 11.39
C ARG A 225 -9.64 17.38 11.19
N ILE A 226 -8.75 16.42 11.38
CA ILE A 226 -9.08 15.03 11.69
C ILE A 226 -8.94 14.90 13.21
N THR A 227 -10.04 14.78 13.95
CA THR A 227 -10.01 14.94 15.42
C THR A 227 -9.43 13.75 16.16
N GLY A 228 -9.54 12.55 15.60
CA GLY A 228 -8.97 11.31 16.12
C GLY A 228 -7.81 10.82 15.26
N LYS A 229 -7.90 9.59 14.75
CA LYS A 229 -6.76 8.85 14.24
C LYS A 229 -6.69 8.84 12.70
N LEU A 230 -5.58 9.30 12.13
CA LEU A 230 -5.20 9.01 10.75
C LEU A 230 -4.45 7.67 10.72
N ARG A 231 -5.03 6.64 10.11
CA ARG A 231 -4.39 5.33 9.93
C ARG A 231 -3.91 5.15 8.49
N VAL A 232 -2.65 4.74 8.30
CA VAL A 232 -2.08 4.41 6.98
C VAL A 232 -1.69 2.94 6.95
N LEU A 233 -2.23 2.17 6.01
CA LEU A 233 -2.00 0.72 5.92
C LEU A 233 -0.73 0.38 5.11
N ALA A 234 -0.09 -0.74 5.41
CA ALA A 234 1.25 -1.11 4.92
C ALA A 234 1.31 -1.68 3.50
N ASP A 235 0.16 -2.01 2.91
CA ASP A 235 0.12 -2.91 1.75
C ASP A 235 0.66 -2.32 0.44
N GLU A 236 1.00 -1.02 0.36
CA GLU A 236 1.45 -0.35 -0.89
C GLU A 236 2.35 0.88 -0.67
N PRO A 237 3.14 1.29 -1.70
CA PRO A 237 4.32 2.14 -1.50
C PRO A 237 4.08 3.59 -1.05
N SER A 238 2.86 4.13 -1.09
CA SER A 238 2.54 5.43 -0.46
C SER A 238 1.04 5.75 -0.46
N CYS A 239 0.51 6.19 0.68
CA CYS A 239 -0.71 7.01 0.70
C CYS A 239 -0.29 8.48 0.67
N SER A 240 -1.14 9.39 0.19
CA SER A 240 -0.78 10.81 0.17
C SER A 240 -1.87 11.75 0.65
N ILE A 241 -1.43 12.84 1.29
CA ILE A 241 -2.22 14.04 1.56
C ILE A 241 -1.76 15.10 0.57
N LEU A 242 -2.62 15.52 -0.37
CA LEU A 242 -2.38 16.59 -1.31
C LEU A 242 -3.01 17.89 -0.82
N TYR A 243 -2.27 18.97 -0.95
CA TYR A 243 -2.79 20.33 -0.94
C TYR A 243 -2.72 20.88 -2.37
N PRO A 244 -3.77 21.54 -2.86
CA PRO A 244 -3.70 22.27 -4.10
C PRO A 244 -2.75 23.45 -3.95
N ARG A 245 -2.46 24.04 -5.10
CA ARG A 245 -1.71 25.27 -5.21
C ARG A 245 -2.50 26.41 -4.56
N ALA A 246 -2.04 26.89 -3.41
CA ALA A 246 -2.31 28.26 -3.00
C ALA A 246 -1.84 29.18 -4.13
N THR A 247 -2.78 29.85 -4.80
CA THR A 247 -2.49 30.70 -5.96
C THR A 247 -1.86 32.04 -5.57
N THR A 248 -1.80 32.35 -4.27
CA THR A 248 -1.31 33.61 -3.71
C THR A 248 -0.38 33.33 -2.52
N ALA A 249 0.70 34.09 -2.37
CA ALA A 249 1.77 33.87 -1.38
C ALA A 249 1.34 33.99 0.09
N ASP A 250 0.20 34.62 0.38
CA ASP A 250 -0.20 34.96 1.76
C ASP A 250 -1.20 33.97 2.39
N LYS A 251 -1.18 32.69 1.96
CA LYS A 251 -2.12 31.68 2.46
C LYS A 251 -1.44 30.66 3.38
N THR A 252 -1.91 30.59 4.63
CA THR A 252 -1.66 29.49 5.56
C THR A 252 -2.77 28.45 5.40
N GLU A 253 -2.41 27.18 5.18
CA GLU A 253 -3.35 26.05 5.19
C GLU A 253 -2.87 25.06 6.26
N THR A 254 -3.67 24.79 7.28
CA THR A 254 -3.28 23.86 8.34
C THR A 254 -4.19 22.64 8.33
N VAL A 255 -3.64 21.43 8.38
CA VAL A 255 -4.40 20.24 8.77
C VAL A 255 -3.94 19.82 10.15
N ARG A 256 -4.85 19.80 11.12
CA ARG A 256 -4.65 19.22 12.44
C ARG A 256 -5.14 17.78 12.46
N ILE A 257 -4.32 16.86 12.95
CA ILE A 257 -4.63 15.44 13.02
C ILE A 257 -4.50 15.01 14.48
N GLY A 258 -5.50 14.35 15.06
CA GLY A 258 -5.47 13.96 16.46
C GLY A 258 -4.27 13.08 16.78
N SER A 259 -4.15 11.94 16.08
CA SER A 259 -2.98 11.06 16.14
C SER A 259 -2.73 10.40 14.78
N LEU A 260 -1.49 10.00 14.53
CA LEU A 260 -1.11 9.25 13.33
C LEU A 260 -0.68 7.84 13.72
N ASP A 261 -1.24 6.86 13.01
CA ASP A 261 -0.88 5.45 13.12
C ASP A 261 -0.53 4.91 11.75
N MET A 262 0.69 4.41 11.67
CA MET A 262 1.27 3.95 10.44
C MET A 262 1.62 2.49 10.63
N GLU A 263 1.03 1.64 9.81
CA GLU A 263 1.46 0.25 9.80
C GLU A 263 2.92 0.16 9.38
N PRO A 264 3.69 -0.79 9.95
CA PRO A 264 5.11 -0.91 9.65
C PRO A 264 5.39 -1.01 8.15
N GLY A 265 6.20 -0.08 7.61
CA GLY A 265 6.55 -0.04 6.18
C GLY A 265 5.67 0.86 5.31
N SER A 266 4.56 1.37 5.84
CA SER A 266 3.73 2.37 5.16
C SER A 266 4.47 3.71 5.05
N SER A 267 4.03 4.54 4.09
CA SER A 267 4.49 5.91 3.96
C SER A 267 3.33 6.88 3.72
N LEU A 268 3.39 8.06 4.35
CA LEU A 268 2.42 9.14 4.21
C LEU A 268 3.07 10.30 3.48
N LEU A 269 2.72 10.48 2.22
CA LEU A 269 3.29 11.51 1.37
C LEU A 269 2.48 12.80 1.48
N VAL A 270 3.04 13.85 2.08
CA VAL A 270 2.40 15.18 2.16
C VAL A 270 2.89 16.04 1.00
N ARG A 271 1.97 16.46 0.12
CA ARG A 271 2.28 17.17 -1.14
C ARG A 271 1.67 18.57 -1.12
N GLY A 272 2.45 19.63 -1.34
CA GLY A 272 1.94 21.01 -1.53
C GLY A 272 2.57 21.69 -2.75
N ALA A 273 1.77 22.35 -3.60
CA ALA A 273 2.22 22.80 -4.93
C ALA A 273 3.11 24.06 -4.95
N LYS A 274 3.29 24.71 -3.80
CA LYS A 274 4.32 25.71 -3.50
C LYS A 274 4.34 25.84 -1.97
N LEU A 275 5.31 25.22 -1.29
CA LEU A 275 5.43 25.30 0.16
C LEU A 275 6.04 26.64 0.65
N GLY A 276 5.96 27.69 -0.17
CA GLY A 276 6.29 29.06 0.22
C GLY A 276 5.14 29.81 0.90
N GLY A 277 3.98 29.16 1.05
CA GLY A 277 2.93 29.54 2.01
C GLY A 277 2.87 28.48 3.12
N ASP A 278 2.46 28.89 4.34
CA ASP A 278 2.45 28.07 5.55
C ASP A 278 1.48 26.87 5.46
N VAL A 279 1.81 25.83 4.70
CA VAL A 279 1.12 24.55 4.80
C VAL A 279 1.66 23.79 6.01
N LYS A 280 0.85 23.58 7.04
CA LYS A 280 1.24 22.88 8.28
C LYS A 280 0.41 21.62 8.45
N VAL A 281 1.06 20.48 8.71
CA VAL A 281 0.36 19.29 9.19
C VAL A 281 0.72 19.10 10.65
N LEU A 282 -0.20 19.48 11.53
CA LEU A 282 0.00 19.44 12.97
C LEU A 282 -0.60 18.15 13.52
N PHE A 283 0.03 17.56 14.54
CA PHE A 283 -0.53 16.44 15.27
C PHE A 283 -0.88 16.87 16.69
N ASP A 284 -2.10 16.57 17.17
CA ASP A 284 -2.48 16.86 18.56
C ASP A 284 -1.71 15.92 19.52
N THR A 285 -1.40 14.70 19.07
CA THR A 285 -0.51 13.75 19.71
C THR A 285 0.64 13.41 18.76
N ALA A 286 1.87 13.68 19.18
CA ALA A 286 3.07 13.35 18.44
C ALA A 286 3.07 11.86 18.02
N PRO A 287 3.12 11.51 16.72
CA PRO A 287 3.26 10.13 16.28
C PRO A 287 4.43 9.41 16.96
N GLU A 288 4.15 8.23 17.55
CA GLU A 288 5.16 7.34 18.14
C GLU A 288 6.21 6.92 17.10
N THR A 289 5.78 6.78 15.84
CA THR A 289 6.65 6.56 14.68
C THR A 289 6.38 7.62 13.61
N VAL A 290 7.22 8.64 13.58
CA VAL A 290 7.38 9.57 12.44
C VAL A 290 7.94 8.86 11.20
N GLY A 291 8.49 7.66 11.38
CA GLY A 291 9.09 6.84 10.34
C GLY A 291 8.06 6.41 9.28
N GLY A 292 7.90 7.24 8.25
CA GLY A 292 6.98 6.99 7.14
C GLY A 292 6.44 8.26 6.52
N ILE A 293 6.48 9.41 7.21
CA ILE A 293 6.00 10.66 6.61
C ILE A 293 7.03 11.18 5.62
N VAL A 294 6.61 11.34 4.37
CA VAL A 294 7.42 11.80 3.25
C VAL A 294 6.92 13.17 2.83
N PRO A 295 7.71 14.24 2.96
CA PRO A 295 7.38 15.47 2.25
C PRO A 295 7.63 15.26 0.76
N GLN A 296 6.61 15.53 -0.06
CA GLN A 296 6.81 15.63 -1.50
C GLN A 296 7.29 17.03 -1.85
N LEU A 297 8.47 17.11 -2.47
CA LEU A 297 8.82 18.26 -3.30
C LEU A 297 7.87 18.30 -4.52
N ILE A 298 6.77 19.06 -4.46
CA ILE A 298 6.09 19.46 -5.69
C ILE A 298 6.88 20.63 -6.28
N GLY A 299 7.74 20.34 -7.26
CA GLY A 299 8.48 21.39 -7.98
C GLY A 299 9.78 20.93 -8.62
N ALA A 300 10.34 19.80 -8.21
CA ALA A 300 11.53 19.24 -8.85
C ALA A 300 11.20 18.55 -10.18
N LYS A 301 10.59 19.26 -11.13
CA LYS A 301 11.00 19.05 -12.52
C LYS A 301 12.32 19.78 -12.64
N THR A 302 13.43 19.08 -12.37
CA THR A 302 14.79 19.61 -12.51
C THR A 302 15.13 19.82 -13.99
N ASP A 303 14.40 20.68 -14.68
CA ASP A 303 15.03 21.42 -15.77
C ASP A 303 15.76 22.61 -15.10
N SER A 304 16.76 22.29 -14.26
CA SER A 304 17.69 23.26 -13.67
C SER A 304 18.71 23.77 -14.71
N ASP A 305 18.48 23.49 -15.99
CA ASP A 305 19.36 23.90 -17.11
C ASP A 305 19.21 25.37 -17.48
N THR A 306 18.35 26.12 -16.79
CA THR A 306 18.37 27.60 -16.83
C THR A 306 18.73 28.18 -15.48
N ALA A 307 19.92 27.83 -14.99
CA ALA A 307 20.66 28.64 -14.03
C ALA A 307 20.92 30.03 -14.63
N GLY A 308 19.94 30.92 -14.47
CA GLY A 308 19.91 32.24 -15.11
C GLY A 308 18.54 32.91 -15.14
N GLN A 309 17.45 32.18 -14.89
CA GLN A 309 16.18 32.82 -14.56
C GLN A 309 15.95 32.76 -13.05
N ASN A 310 15.78 33.94 -12.44
CA ASN A 310 15.40 34.20 -11.04
C ASN A 310 14.00 33.64 -10.66
N GLY A 311 13.65 32.44 -11.11
CA GLY A 311 12.43 31.75 -10.74
C GLY A 311 12.68 30.92 -9.49
N SER A 312 12.31 31.47 -8.33
CA SER A 312 12.24 30.80 -7.02
C SER A 312 11.55 29.43 -7.16
N TYR A 313 12.35 28.38 -7.11
CA TYR A 313 11.89 27.05 -6.72
C TYR A 313 12.21 26.94 -5.23
N ASP A 314 11.29 27.43 -4.41
CA ASP A 314 11.33 27.24 -2.97
C ASP A 314 11.14 25.74 -2.70
N GLN A 315 12.26 25.03 -2.60
CA GLN A 315 12.26 23.65 -2.11
C GLN A 315 12.05 23.73 -0.61
N SER A 316 10.80 23.86 -0.16
CA SER A 316 10.54 23.75 1.26
C SER A 316 10.57 22.27 1.62
N PHE A 317 11.60 21.88 2.36
CA PHE A 317 11.63 20.59 3.02
C PHE A 317 10.62 20.61 4.15
N VAL A 318 10.37 19.47 4.79
CA VAL A 318 9.53 19.45 5.98
C VAL A 318 10.32 18.75 7.06
N SER A 319 10.41 19.36 8.23
CA SER A 319 10.88 18.71 9.43
C SER A 319 9.69 18.19 10.21
N TYR A 320 9.93 17.13 10.95
CA TYR A 320 9.05 16.79 12.03
C TYR A 320 9.61 17.35 13.34
N ASP A 321 8.83 18.21 13.96
CA ASP A 321 8.98 18.61 15.34
C ASP A 321 7.90 17.91 16.17
N ALA A 322 8.26 17.38 17.34
CA ALA A 322 7.30 16.75 18.24
C ALA A 322 6.27 17.76 18.78
N GLU A 323 6.62 19.04 18.87
CA GLU A 323 5.73 20.10 19.34
C GLU A 323 4.90 20.71 18.20
N ASN A 324 5.53 20.91 17.03
CA ASN A 324 4.93 21.64 15.91
C ASN A 324 4.51 20.76 14.72
N GLY A 325 4.59 19.44 14.83
CA GLY A 325 4.24 18.51 13.76
C GLY A 325 5.15 18.63 12.53
N LEU A 326 4.58 18.47 11.35
CA LEU A 326 5.27 18.63 10.07
C LEU A 326 5.28 20.10 9.67
N VAL A 327 6.46 20.72 9.79
CA VAL A 327 6.68 22.13 9.50
C VAL A 327 7.56 22.27 8.27
N PRO A 328 7.13 23.03 7.25
CA PRO A 328 8.00 23.34 6.12
C PRO A 328 9.23 24.11 6.63
N LEU A 329 10.40 23.65 6.23
CA LEU A 329 11.68 24.27 6.51
C LEU A 329 12.07 25.20 5.37
N ASP A 330 12.50 26.40 5.74
CA ASP A 330 13.15 27.34 4.84
C ASP A 330 14.63 26.99 4.70
N LEU A 331 15.07 26.70 3.48
CA LEU A 331 16.46 26.41 3.15
C LEU A 331 17.45 27.50 3.59
N ALA A 332 17.03 28.76 3.64
CA ALA A 332 17.89 29.89 3.95
C ALA A 332 18.05 30.12 5.46
N THR A 333 17.06 29.72 6.26
CA THR A 333 17.00 30.08 7.69
C THR A 333 17.00 28.88 8.63
N ASP A 334 16.47 27.73 8.20
CA ASP A 334 16.33 26.55 9.04
C ASP A 334 17.40 25.47 8.82
N TYR A 335 18.27 25.69 7.82
CA TYR A 335 19.34 24.77 7.46
C TYR A 335 20.73 25.36 7.73
N ALA A 336 21.58 24.55 8.34
CA ALA A 336 23.01 24.80 8.35
C ALA A 336 23.66 24.17 7.11
N ASP A 337 24.69 24.83 6.57
CA ASP A 337 25.55 24.31 5.52
C ASP A 337 26.74 23.49 6.07
N THR A 338 27.04 23.66 7.35
CA THR A 338 28.15 23.06 8.08
C THR A 338 27.66 22.32 9.31
N ILE A 339 28.36 21.23 9.65
CA ILE A 339 28.06 20.43 10.84
C ILE A 339 28.72 21.13 12.04
N SER A 340 27.92 21.55 13.02
CA SER A 340 28.42 22.03 14.32
C SER A 340 28.12 21.01 15.42
N ALA A 341 28.92 21.03 16.49
CA ALA A 341 28.83 20.06 17.58
C ALA A 341 27.74 20.38 18.63
N GLU A 342 27.21 21.61 18.66
CA GLU A 342 26.54 22.12 19.86
C GLU A 342 25.00 22.07 19.81
N THR A 343 24.37 22.01 18.63
CA THR A 343 22.91 21.94 18.56
C THR A 343 22.45 21.18 17.32
N PRO A 344 21.50 20.23 17.44
CA PRO A 344 20.93 19.56 16.27
C PRO A 344 20.29 20.59 15.33
N VAL A 345 20.87 20.72 14.16
CA VAL A 345 20.37 21.56 13.06
C VAL A 345 19.87 20.68 11.94
N ASN A 346 18.98 21.19 11.09
CA ASN A 346 18.74 20.55 9.81
C ASN A 346 19.97 20.80 8.94
N LEU A 347 20.62 19.76 8.42
CA LEU A 347 21.83 19.92 7.62
C LEU A 347 21.51 19.85 6.13
N TYR A 348 21.88 20.91 5.40
CA TYR A 348 21.82 20.97 3.95
C TYR A 348 23.25 20.95 3.40
N VAL A 349 23.63 19.84 2.77
CA VAL A 349 24.91 19.75 2.06
C VAL A 349 24.70 20.20 0.63
N ALA A 350 25.08 21.44 0.35
CA ALA A 350 24.97 22.01 -0.98
C ALA A 350 25.74 21.19 -2.03
N TYR A 351 25.27 21.26 -3.27
CA TYR A 351 25.93 20.59 -4.38
C TYR A 351 27.39 21.06 -4.53
N GLY A 352 28.29 20.13 -4.87
CA GLY A 352 29.72 20.41 -4.98
C GLY A 352 30.46 20.53 -3.64
N THR A 353 29.76 20.37 -2.51
CA THR A 353 30.34 20.48 -1.17
C THR A 353 30.63 19.11 -0.58
N THR A 354 31.80 18.96 0.04
CA THR A 354 32.11 17.78 0.87
C THR A 354 32.31 18.23 2.31
N ASN A 355 31.44 17.77 3.19
CA ASN A 355 31.58 17.98 4.63
C ASN A 355 32.38 16.81 5.22
N TYR A 356 33.52 17.12 5.82
CA TYR A 356 34.35 16.13 6.51
C TYR A 356 34.00 16.11 7.99
N LEU A 357 33.63 14.94 8.49
CA LEU A 357 33.25 14.74 9.87
C LEU A 357 34.45 14.20 10.67
N SER A 358 35.03 15.02 11.55
CA SER A 358 36.20 14.66 12.36
C SER A 358 35.87 13.82 13.61
N GLY A 359 34.60 13.65 13.94
CA GLY A 359 34.14 12.90 15.12
C GLY A 359 32.61 12.79 15.16
N PRO A 360 32.01 12.26 16.24
CA PRO A 360 30.56 12.15 16.35
C PRO A 360 29.86 13.52 16.21
N ALA A 361 28.77 13.58 15.44
CA ALA A 361 27.91 14.76 15.36
C ALA A 361 26.44 14.38 15.40
N THR A 362 25.59 15.37 15.67
CA THR A 362 24.14 15.21 15.70
C THR A 362 23.48 16.28 14.84
N VAL A 363 22.57 15.85 13.97
CA VAL A 363 21.69 16.71 13.16
C VAL A 363 20.25 16.31 13.40
N ASN A 364 19.33 17.24 13.19
CA ASN A 364 17.91 16.91 13.23
C ASN A 364 17.51 16.11 11.98
N THR A 365 17.67 16.71 10.80
CA THR A 365 17.44 16.09 9.48
C THR A 365 18.69 16.25 8.61
N LEU A 366 18.86 15.37 7.61
CA LEU A 366 19.97 15.44 6.65
C LEU A 366 19.44 15.54 5.22
N TYR A 367 19.92 16.52 4.45
CA TYR A 367 19.67 16.64 3.02
C TYR A 367 20.98 16.82 2.23
N LEU A 368 21.23 15.94 1.26
CA LEU A 368 22.33 16.06 0.30
C LEU A 368 21.76 16.57 -1.03
N ALA A 369 22.13 17.79 -1.40
CA ALA A 369 21.71 18.38 -2.66
C ALA A 369 22.38 17.69 -3.85
N ALA A 370 21.74 17.75 -5.00
CA ALA A 370 22.35 17.33 -6.24
C ALA A 370 22.00 18.30 -7.37
N LYS A 371 22.89 18.42 -8.36
CA LYS A 371 22.74 19.30 -9.52
C LYS A 371 22.95 18.47 -10.78
N ASN A 372 22.24 18.84 -11.83
CA ASN A 372 22.45 18.29 -13.16
C ASN A 372 23.82 18.71 -13.72
N GLY A 373 24.64 17.73 -14.13
CA GLY A 373 25.70 17.96 -15.12
C GLY A 373 27.05 18.46 -14.61
N GLY A 374 27.47 18.17 -13.37
CA GLY A 374 28.86 18.41 -12.96
C GLY A 374 29.53 17.30 -12.15
N ASP A 375 30.84 17.45 -11.95
CA ASP A 375 31.77 16.40 -11.51
C ASP A 375 31.86 16.19 -9.99
N VAL A 376 31.29 17.08 -9.17
CA VAL A 376 31.39 17.04 -7.70
C VAL A 376 30.00 17.01 -7.10
N CYS A 377 29.66 15.94 -6.37
CA CYS A 377 28.39 15.84 -5.67
C CYS A 377 28.51 16.23 -4.19
N ALA A 378 27.36 16.51 -3.57
CA ALA A 378 27.26 16.66 -2.13
C ALA A 378 27.73 15.37 -1.45
N ALA A 379 28.62 15.49 -0.47
CA ALA A 379 29.10 14.34 0.28
C ALA A 379 29.30 14.66 1.76
N ILE A 380 29.09 13.65 2.60
CA ILE A 380 29.55 13.65 3.99
C ILE A 380 30.55 12.52 4.13
N MET A 381 31.81 12.85 4.40
CA MET A 381 32.91 11.90 4.45
C MET A 381 33.54 11.89 5.84
N PRO A 382 34.15 10.78 6.28
CA PRO A 382 34.99 10.81 7.47
C PRO A 382 36.18 11.75 7.24
N GLY A 383 36.51 12.56 8.24
CA GLY A 383 37.74 13.35 8.24
C GLY A 383 38.99 12.47 8.31
N GLU A 384 40.16 13.06 8.09
CA GLU A 384 41.43 12.36 8.25
C GLU A 384 41.54 11.77 9.67
N ASN A 385 41.77 10.46 9.76
CA ASN A 385 41.81 9.69 11.01
C ASN A 385 40.48 9.52 11.76
N ALA A 386 39.34 9.82 11.13
CA ALA A 386 38.01 9.65 11.73
C ALA A 386 37.32 8.37 11.22
N GLU A 387 38.02 7.23 11.21
CA GLU A 387 37.40 5.94 10.91
C GLU A 387 36.24 5.67 11.88
N GLY A 388 35.05 5.39 11.33
CA GLY A 388 33.84 5.20 12.14
C GLY A 388 33.17 6.50 12.63
N ALA A 389 33.52 7.67 12.06
CA ALA A 389 32.77 8.90 12.30
C ALA A 389 31.27 8.64 12.15
N THR A 390 30.49 9.03 13.15
CA THR A 390 29.06 8.72 13.24
C THR A 390 28.25 10.01 13.25
N LEU A 391 27.29 10.10 12.33
CA LEU A 391 26.29 11.16 12.28
C LEU A 391 24.97 10.64 12.84
N THR A 392 24.55 11.20 13.97
CA THR A 392 23.24 10.91 14.57
C THR A 392 22.17 11.78 13.92
N VAL A 393 21.11 11.17 13.39
CA VAL A 393 20.00 11.87 12.71
C VAL A 393 18.74 11.73 13.56
N GLN A 394 18.43 12.75 14.37
CA GLN A 394 17.41 12.66 15.42
C GLN A 394 15.98 12.48 14.90
N SER A 395 15.65 13.07 13.74
CA SER A 395 14.35 12.86 13.10
C SER A 395 14.21 11.46 12.49
N GLY A 396 15.32 10.76 12.26
CA GLY A 396 15.36 9.56 11.42
C GLY A 396 15.45 9.84 9.92
N MET A 397 15.32 11.09 9.45
CA MET A 397 15.15 11.41 8.03
C MET A 397 16.45 11.81 7.33
N VAL A 398 16.75 11.11 6.25
CA VAL A 398 17.85 11.41 5.32
C VAL A 398 17.31 11.51 3.91
N LEU A 399 17.53 12.63 3.25
CA LEU A 399 17.17 12.85 1.85
C LEU A 399 18.44 12.99 1.02
N ILE A 400 18.49 12.25 -0.08
CA ILE A 400 19.59 12.30 -1.03
C ILE A 400 19.02 12.75 -2.37
N GLY A 401 19.55 13.85 -2.94
CA GLY A 401 19.16 14.34 -4.27
C GLY A 401 19.70 13.46 -5.41
N TYR A 402 19.29 13.73 -6.66
CA TYR A 402 19.87 13.06 -7.85
C TYR A 402 20.72 14.00 -8.70
N ASN A 403 21.77 13.43 -9.29
CA ASN A 403 22.44 14.01 -10.44
C ASN A 403 21.86 13.38 -11.72
N SER A 404 21.34 14.20 -12.65
CA SER A 404 20.77 13.68 -13.90
C SER A 404 21.82 13.22 -14.92
N GLY A 405 23.09 13.60 -14.75
CA GLY A 405 24.16 13.37 -15.73
C GLY A 405 24.40 11.89 -16.03
N ALA A 406 24.35 11.51 -17.31
CA ALA A 406 24.48 10.13 -17.80
C ALA A 406 25.93 9.61 -17.90
N GLY A 407 26.87 10.18 -17.13
CA GLY A 407 28.30 9.83 -17.16
C GLY A 407 28.80 9.21 -15.85
N ASN A 408 30.11 8.93 -15.78
CA ASN A 408 30.86 8.49 -14.59
C ASN A 408 30.88 9.55 -13.45
N TYR A 409 29.88 10.42 -13.40
CA TYR A 409 29.79 11.49 -12.42
C TYR A 409 29.72 10.90 -11.03
N LYS A 410 30.40 11.57 -10.09
CA LYS A 410 30.31 11.27 -8.67
C LYS A 410 28.83 11.33 -8.28
N TYR A 411 28.40 10.43 -7.42
CA TYR A 411 27.04 10.41 -6.87
C TYR A 411 27.06 11.08 -5.49
N PRO A 412 25.92 11.57 -4.98
CA PRO A 412 25.85 11.97 -3.58
C PRO A 412 26.23 10.80 -2.68
N THR A 413 27.13 11.06 -1.72
CA THR A 413 27.74 10.01 -0.91
C THR A 413 27.66 10.32 0.58
N ILE A 414 27.23 9.34 1.37
CA ILE A 414 27.36 9.36 2.83
C ILE A 414 28.39 8.30 3.22
N GLY A 415 29.63 8.74 3.47
CA GLY A 415 30.74 7.90 3.88
C GLY A 415 30.90 7.71 5.39
N VAL A 416 30.06 8.37 6.19
CA VAL A 416 30.04 8.26 7.67
C VAL A 416 28.94 7.33 8.14
N ASP A 417 29.11 6.72 9.31
CA ASP A 417 28.06 5.90 9.92
C ASP A 417 26.83 6.75 10.22
N LEU A 418 25.64 6.22 9.95
CA LEU A 418 24.37 6.82 10.31
C LEU A 418 23.82 6.16 11.58
N ASN A 419 23.45 6.97 12.57
CA ASN A 419 22.80 6.49 13.78
C ASN A 419 21.41 7.12 13.93
N PHE A 420 20.38 6.28 13.96
CA PHE A 420 19.00 6.70 14.14
C PHE A 420 18.51 6.54 15.59
N GLY A 421 19.35 6.05 16.50
CA GLY A 421 18.99 5.85 17.91
C GLY A 421 17.77 4.95 18.05
N ASN A 422 16.72 5.44 18.72
CA ASN A 422 15.44 4.75 18.85
C ASN A 422 14.43 5.10 17.76
N ARG A 423 14.82 5.81 16.70
CA ARG A 423 13.97 6.12 15.56
C ARG A 423 14.20 5.12 14.44
N ARG A 424 13.20 4.96 13.58
CA ARG A 424 13.37 4.26 12.31
C ARG A 424 14.10 5.19 11.34
N GLY A 425 15.16 4.71 10.70
CA GLY A 425 15.82 5.44 9.62
C GLY A 425 14.93 5.50 8.39
N MET A 426 14.68 6.69 7.86
CA MET A 426 13.95 6.93 6.61
C MET A 426 14.93 7.54 5.61
N ILE A 427 15.41 6.74 4.67
CA ILE A 427 16.36 7.18 3.66
C ILE A 427 15.65 7.28 2.32
N PHE A 428 15.58 8.51 1.83
CA PHE A 428 14.96 8.87 0.58
C PHE A 428 16.00 9.03 -0.51
N CYS A 429 15.82 8.32 -1.61
CA CYS A 429 16.60 8.52 -2.82
C CYS A 429 15.67 8.63 -4.04
N PRO A 430 15.98 9.47 -5.02
CA PRO A 430 15.29 9.51 -6.30
C PRO A 430 15.48 8.19 -7.06
N GLY A 431 14.41 7.71 -7.70
CA GLY A 431 14.49 6.53 -8.56
C GLY A 431 15.30 6.79 -9.83
N GLY A 432 15.83 5.71 -10.42
CA GLY A 432 16.51 5.75 -11.72
C GLY A 432 17.91 6.36 -11.70
N LYS A 433 18.42 6.81 -10.55
CA LYS A 433 19.77 7.39 -10.41
C LYS A 433 20.47 6.85 -9.18
N ARG A 434 21.80 6.74 -9.26
CA ARG A 434 22.60 6.19 -8.18
C ARG A 434 22.84 7.21 -7.06
N SER A 435 22.68 6.77 -5.82
CA SER A 435 23.11 7.43 -4.58
C SER A 435 23.96 6.44 -3.78
N GLN A 436 24.92 6.89 -2.99
CA GLN A 436 25.84 5.98 -2.29
C GLN A 436 25.85 6.19 -0.77
N ILE A 437 25.81 5.09 -0.03
CA ILE A 437 26.06 5.06 1.41
C ILE A 437 27.17 4.05 1.66
N ASP A 438 28.30 4.54 2.15
CA ASP A 438 29.45 3.71 2.52
C ASP A 438 29.58 3.52 4.03
N GLY A 439 28.89 4.33 4.84
CA GLY A 439 28.87 4.16 6.29
C GLY A 439 27.91 3.07 6.79
N ALA A 440 28.15 2.58 7.99
CA ALA A 440 27.25 1.64 8.67
C ALA A 440 25.94 2.31 9.11
N ILE A 441 24.86 1.55 9.21
CA ILE A 441 23.59 2.02 9.78
C ILE A 441 23.38 1.42 11.18
N LYS A 442 23.04 2.27 12.15
CA LYS A 442 22.80 1.92 13.56
C LYS A 442 21.43 2.42 14.02
N GLY A 443 20.81 1.71 14.97
CA GLY A 443 19.54 2.09 15.60
C GLY A 443 18.65 0.90 15.94
N SER A 444 17.65 1.08 16.82
CA SER A 444 16.83 -0.04 17.30
C SER A 444 15.61 -0.34 16.44
N ASN A 445 15.10 0.64 15.68
CA ASN A 445 13.76 0.58 15.07
C ASN A 445 13.75 0.31 13.55
N GLY A 446 14.89 -0.12 13.01
CA GLY A 446 15.02 -0.54 11.62
C GLY A 446 15.20 0.63 10.65
N VAL A 447 15.04 0.34 9.35
CA VAL A 447 15.29 1.31 8.28
C VAL A 447 14.32 1.10 7.10
N THR A 448 13.90 2.19 6.48
CA THR A 448 13.13 2.21 5.25
C THR A 448 13.92 2.94 4.17
N PHE A 449 14.15 2.28 3.04
CA PHE A 449 14.68 2.86 1.83
C PHE A 449 13.53 3.08 0.85
N THR A 450 13.32 4.31 0.40
CA THR A 450 12.19 4.63 -0.46
C THR A 450 12.50 5.72 -1.48
N THR A 451 11.75 5.75 -2.57
CA THR A 451 11.70 6.91 -3.47
C THR A 451 10.36 7.60 -3.30
N PRO A 452 10.33 8.94 -3.21
CA PRO A 452 9.07 9.65 -3.30
C PRO A 452 8.54 9.77 -4.74
N PHE A 453 9.33 9.39 -5.77
CA PHE A 453 9.19 9.95 -7.12
C PHE A 453 9.32 8.97 -8.29
N ALA A 454 9.59 7.69 -8.09
CA ALA A 454 9.84 6.80 -9.22
C ALA A 454 8.56 6.39 -9.93
N THR A 455 8.53 6.57 -11.25
CA THR A 455 7.69 5.74 -12.11
C THR A 455 8.17 4.28 -12.04
N SER A 456 7.30 3.32 -12.33
CA SER A 456 7.66 1.89 -12.30
C SER A 456 8.91 1.55 -13.12
N ALA A 457 9.18 2.30 -14.20
CA ALA A 457 10.38 2.15 -15.02
C ALA A 457 11.67 2.53 -14.28
N GLU A 458 11.63 3.56 -13.43
CA GLU A 458 12.80 4.08 -12.71
C GLU A 458 13.18 3.22 -11.49
N LEU A 459 12.26 2.40 -10.98
CA LEU A 459 12.50 1.48 -9.86
C LEU A 459 13.37 0.26 -10.22
N SER A 460 13.74 0.09 -11.49
CA SER A 460 14.38 -1.14 -11.98
C SER A 460 15.85 -1.00 -12.37
N THR A 461 16.37 0.22 -12.56
CA THR A 461 17.70 0.42 -13.20
C THR A 461 18.78 1.00 -12.28
N SER A 462 18.42 1.82 -11.30
CA SER A 462 19.37 2.44 -10.36
C SER A 462 18.64 3.06 -9.17
N GLY A 463 19.34 3.20 -8.05
CA GLY A 463 18.83 3.77 -6.81
C GLY A 463 19.93 3.85 -5.75
N LEU A 464 19.63 3.41 -4.54
CA LEU A 464 20.59 3.47 -3.44
C LEU A 464 21.63 2.35 -3.56
N VAL A 465 22.90 2.66 -3.41
CA VAL A 465 24.01 1.70 -3.46
C VAL A 465 24.74 1.72 -2.13
N PHE A 466 24.91 0.54 -1.53
CA PHE A 466 25.64 0.34 -0.29
C PHE A 466 27.01 -0.26 -0.56
N GLY A 467 28.04 0.44 -0.08
CA GLY A 467 29.45 0.04 -0.19
C GLY A 467 30.18 0.19 1.14
N GLY A 468 31.51 0.11 1.09
CA GLY A 468 32.39 0.40 2.24
C GLY A 468 32.01 -0.34 3.53
N ASN A 469 31.89 0.43 4.61
CA ASN A 469 31.58 -0.01 5.97
C ASN A 469 30.09 -0.32 6.19
N ALA A 470 29.22 -0.16 5.19
CA ALA A 470 27.80 -0.49 5.31
C ALA A 470 27.54 -1.95 5.77
N GLY A 471 28.49 -2.85 5.51
CA GLY A 471 28.45 -4.24 5.98
C GLY A 471 28.56 -4.41 7.50
N THR A 472 29.01 -3.38 8.22
CA THR A 472 29.11 -3.38 9.70
C THR A 472 27.87 -2.80 10.39
N SER A 473 26.75 -2.69 9.66
CA SER A 473 25.49 -2.15 10.19
C SER A 473 24.94 -2.97 11.35
N THR A 474 24.51 -2.29 12.43
CA THR A 474 24.08 -2.93 13.68
C THR A 474 22.62 -2.66 14.05
N TYR A 475 21.81 -2.14 13.13
CA TYR A 475 20.42 -1.88 13.43
C TYR A 475 19.60 -3.17 13.64
N THR A 476 18.63 -3.17 14.54
CA THR A 476 17.92 -4.39 14.95
C THR A 476 16.49 -4.52 14.43
N GLY A 477 15.85 -3.43 14.03
CA GLY A 477 14.48 -3.46 13.50
C GLY A 477 14.39 -3.84 12.03
N ASN A 478 13.16 -3.94 11.52
CA ASN A 478 12.86 -4.35 10.15
C ASN A 478 13.48 -3.43 9.09
N THR A 479 13.82 -4.03 7.95
CA THR A 479 14.28 -3.32 6.74
C THR A 479 13.16 -3.29 5.71
N TYR A 480 12.75 -2.10 5.28
CA TYR A 480 11.76 -1.90 4.23
C TYR A 480 12.42 -1.37 2.96
N ILE A 481 12.31 -2.10 1.86
CA ILE A 481 12.86 -1.74 0.56
C ILE A 481 11.68 -1.39 -0.34
N GLN A 482 11.41 -0.10 -0.47
CA GLN A 482 10.35 0.49 -1.31
C GLN A 482 10.93 1.11 -2.61
N THR A 483 12.24 0.98 -2.81
CA THR A 483 13.02 1.52 -3.94
C THR A 483 13.96 0.46 -4.52
N PHE A 484 14.71 0.80 -5.56
CA PHE A 484 15.91 0.09 -5.94
C PHE A 484 17.03 0.29 -4.91
N VAL A 485 17.48 -0.80 -4.30
CA VAL A 485 18.59 -0.84 -3.35
C VAL A 485 19.59 -1.88 -3.82
N ASN A 486 20.82 -1.46 -4.08
CA ASN A 486 21.95 -2.33 -4.36
C ASN A 486 22.81 -2.51 -3.11
N VAL A 487 22.92 -3.74 -2.62
CA VAL A 487 23.69 -4.11 -1.44
C VAL A 487 24.95 -4.85 -1.88
N GLY A 488 26.05 -4.12 -2.01
CA GLY A 488 27.37 -4.68 -2.29
C GLY A 488 28.09 -5.17 -1.02
N ALA A 489 27.70 -4.68 0.15
CA ALA A 489 28.33 -5.01 1.44
C ALA A 489 27.56 -6.11 2.19
N THR A 490 28.22 -7.23 2.49
CA THR A 490 27.66 -8.29 3.35
C THR A 490 27.43 -7.76 4.76
N GLY A 491 26.27 -8.01 5.35
CA GLY A 491 25.95 -7.60 6.73
C GLY A 491 25.11 -6.32 6.85
N LEU A 492 24.80 -5.62 5.75
CA LEU A 492 23.84 -4.51 5.80
C LEU A 492 22.45 -4.98 6.27
N LEU A 493 21.93 -6.08 5.72
CA LEU A 493 20.61 -6.60 6.03
C LEU A 493 20.61 -7.35 7.37
N PRO A 494 19.55 -7.28 8.19
CA PRO A 494 19.49 -7.85 9.53
C PRO A 494 19.53 -9.39 9.51
N HIS A 495 20.39 -9.94 10.37
CA HIS A 495 20.58 -11.37 10.64
C HIS A 495 21.33 -11.55 11.97
N GLY A 496 21.48 -12.78 12.45
CA GLY A 496 22.10 -13.10 13.75
C GLY A 496 21.34 -12.40 14.89
N ASP A 497 22.03 -11.78 15.83
CA ASP A 497 21.35 -11.10 16.95
C ASP A 497 20.44 -9.92 16.53
N ARG A 498 20.47 -9.50 15.27
CA ARG A 498 19.59 -8.46 14.71
C ARG A 498 18.29 -9.11 14.24
N THR A 499 17.21 -8.93 14.99
CA THR A 499 15.92 -9.64 14.83
C THR A 499 15.01 -9.12 13.71
N GLY A 500 15.39 -8.04 13.00
CA GLY A 500 14.56 -7.43 11.98
C GLY A 500 14.35 -8.32 10.75
N ASN A 501 13.16 -8.29 10.17
CA ASN A 501 12.85 -8.94 8.90
C ASN A 501 13.08 -8.00 7.71
N VAL A 502 13.17 -8.54 6.50
CA VAL A 502 13.34 -7.77 5.27
C VAL A 502 12.07 -7.80 4.43
N TYR A 503 11.51 -6.63 4.15
CA TYR A 503 10.31 -6.41 3.35
C TYR A 503 10.69 -5.78 2.02
N VAL A 504 10.53 -6.50 0.92
CA VAL A 504 10.89 -6.04 -0.43
C VAL A 504 9.63 -5.75 -1.22
N ASN A 505 9.37 -4.48 -1.47
CA ASN A 505 8.27 -3.96 -2.29
C ASN A 505 8.77 -3.19 -3.52
N GLY A 506 10.02 -2.71 -3.49
CA GLY A 506 10.79 -2.21 -4.64
C GLY A 506 11.69 -3.29 -5.22
N THR A 507 12.96 -2.95 -5.45
CA THR A 507 13.98 -3.89 -5.96
C THR A 507 15.13 -3.99 -4.96
N LEU A 508 15.31 -5.16 -4.34
CA LEU A 508 16.53 -5.49 -3.62
C LEU A 508 17.50 -6.17 -4.58
N ASN A 509 18.62 -5.53 -4.84
CA ASN A 509 19.70 -6.05 -5.64
C ASN A 509 20.88 -6.41 -4.74
N ALA A 510 21.10 -7.69 -4.44
CA ALA A 510 22.10 -8.09 -3.44
C ALA A 510 22.89 -9.33 -3.89
N ASP A 511 24.13 -9.42 -3.43
CA ASP A 511 25.03 -10.52 -3.78
C ASP A 511 24.93 -11.70 -2.80
N ASN A 512 25.68 -11.63 -1.69
CA ASN A 512 25.63 -12.62 -0.62
C ASN A 512 24.92 -11.99 0.56
N PHE A 513 23.86 -12.63 1.03
CA PHE A 513 23.17 -12.19 2.24
C PHE A 513 22.69 -13.38 3.05
N THR A 514 22.64 -13.17 4.36
CA THR A 514 21.80 -13.94 5.26
C THR A 514 20.81 -12.95 5.86
N ILE A 515 19.55 -13.34 5.93
CA ILE A 515 18.48 -12.55 6.53
C ILE A 515 17.59 -13.44 7.39
N ASN A 516 16.82 -12.81 8.28
CA ASN A 516 15.72 -13.44 8.99
C ASN A 516 14.57 -13.76 8.01
N GLY A 517 13.38 -13.20 8.23
CA GLY A 517 12.24 -13.37 7.32
C GLY A 517 12.33 -12.52 6.06
N LEU A 518 11.93 -13.09 4.92
CA LEU A 518 11.72 -12.36 3.66
C LEU A 518 10.23 -12.18 3.39
N TYR A 519 9.81 -10.94 3.20
CA TYR A 519 8.43 -10.54 2.95
C TYR A 519 8.29 -9.60 1.77
N GLY A 520 7.06 -9.45 1.27
CA GLY A 520 6.69 -8.44 0.29
C GLY A 520 6.47 -9.00 -1.12
N LYS A 521 6.36 -8.09 -2.09
CA LYS A 521 5.90 -8.38 -3.46
C LYS A 521 6.78 -7.77 -4.56
N GLY A 522 7.91 -7.20 -4.17
CA GLY A 522 8.87 -6.57 -5.06
C GLY A 522 9.75 -7.59 -5.79
N THR A 523 10.95 -7.13 -6.18
CA THR A 523 11.94 -7.97 -6.84
C THR A 523 13.18 -8.13 -5.97
N VAL A 524 13.63 -9.35 -5.77
CA VAL A 524 14.97 -9.67 -5.26
C VAL A 524 15.81 -10.13 -6.44
N ASN A 525 16.93 -9.49 -6.69
CA ASN A 525 17.84 -9.78 -7.81
C ASN A 525 19.31 -9.81 -7.34
N ARG A 526 20.20 -10.32 -8.20
CA ARG A 526 21.66 -10.35 -7.99
C ARG A 526 22.33 -9.05 -8.44
N ALA A 527 23.31 -8.55 -7.68
CA ALA A 527 24.03 -7.33 -8.04
C ALA A 527 25.20 -7.57 -9.01
N SER A 528 25.84 -8.74 -8.96
CA SER A 528 27.01 -9.04 -9.79
C SER A 528 27.03 -10.46 -10.36
N SER A 529 27.98 -10.70 -11.28
CA SER A 529 28.33 -12.05 -11.75
C SER A 529 29.04 -12.87 -10.66
N GLY A 530 29.11 -14.20 -10.87
CA GLY A 530 29.73 -15.17 -9.96
C GLY A 530 28.72 -16.05 -9.20
N THR A 531 29.24 -17.04 -8.49
CA THR A 531 28.46 -17.90 -7.57
C THR A 531 28.12 -17.10 -6.31
N LYS A 532 26.84 -17.11 -5.93
CA LYS A 532 26.33 -16.41 -4.74
C LYS A 532 25.56 -17.34 -3.83
N HIS A 533 25.59 -17.03 -2.53
CA HIS A 533 24.88 -17.74 -1.47
C HIS A 533 23.94 -16.77 -0.76
N MET A 534 22.64 -17.06 -0.86
CA MET A 534 21.59 -16.28 -0.22
C MET A 534 20.85 -17.17 0.76
N ASN A 535 20.90 -16.81 2.04
CA ASN A 535 20.24 -17.55 3.11
C ASN A 535 19.06 -16.74 3.64
N ILE A 536 17.93 -17.40 3.84
CA ILE A 536 16.72 -16.82 4.43
C ILE A 536 16.24 -17.71 5.58
N GLY A 537 15.57 -17.11 6.55
CA GLY A 537 15.03 -17.80 7.72
C GLY A 537 16.01 -17.93 8.89
N ASP A 538 17.03 -17.06 8.96
CA ASP A 538 17.87 -16.97 10.16
C ASP A 538 17.01 -16.67 11.41
N ASN A 539 17.49 -17.06 12.60
CA ASN A 539 16.74 -17.02 13.87
C ASN A 539 15.36 -17.66 13.82
N ASP A 540 15.23 -18.75 13.06
CA ASP A 540 13.97 -19.48 12.89
C ASP A 540 12.82 -18.60 12.37
N ALA A 541 13.13 -17.50 11.68
CA ALA A 541 12.13 -16.56 11.21
C ALA A 541 11.26 -17.15 10.09
N ASP A 542 9.98 -16.79 10.14
CA ASP A 542 9.02 -17.01 9.07
C ASP A 542 9.18 -15.96 7.96
N GLY A 543 8.61 -16.22 6.79
CA GLY A 543 8.56 -15.28 5.67
C GLY A 543 7.37 -15.55 4.74
N ASP A 544 6.89 -14.49 4.08
CA ASP A 544 5.84 -14.56 3.06
C ASP A 544 6.14 -13.60 1.91
N PHE A 545 6.81 -14.13 0.89
CA PHE A 545 7.24 -13.38 -0.28
C PHE A 545 6.44 -13.81 -1.50
N ILE A 546 5.62 -12.90 -2.01
CA ILE A 546 4.76 -13.12 -3.19
C ILE A 546 5.32 -12.42 -4.45
N GLY A 547 6.53 -11.88 -4.36
CA GLY A 547 7.21 -11.16 -5.43
C GLY A 547 8.04 -12.04 -6.36
N THR A 548 9.01 -11.43 -7.03
CA THR A 548 9.96 -12.14 -7.91
C THR A 548 11.32 -12.26 -7.25
N PHE A 549 11.83 -13.47 -7.12
CA PHE A 549 13.21 -13.76 -6.72
C PHE A 549 13.97 -14.25 -7.95
N SER A 550 14.85 -13.44 -8.50
CA SER A 550 15.54 -13.70 -9.77
C SER A 550 17.05 -13.78 -9.59
N VAL A 551 17.58 -14.97 -9.82
CA VAL A 551 18.99 -15.30 -9.68
C VAL A 551 19.35 -16.24 -10.84
N THR A 552 19.42 -15.69 -12.06
CA THR A 552 19.55 -16.47 -13.32
C THR A 552 20.97 -16.78 -13.84
N ASP A 553 21.99 -16.00 -13.48
CA ASP A 553 23.40 -16.22 -13.87
C ASP A 553 24.22 -17.16 -12.92
N ASN A 554 24.94 -18.15 -13.43
CA ASN A 554 25.89 -19.01 -12.66
C ASN A 554 25.27 -19.85 -11.51
N ALA A 555 26.06 -20.72 -10.87
CA ALA A 555 25.62 -21.73 -9.88
C ALA A 555 25.20 -21.16 -8.50
N SER A 556 24.40 -20.10 -8.49
CA SER A 556 23.95 -19.41 -7.29
C SER A 556 22.91 -20.24 -6.53
N THR A 557 22.95 -20.18 -5.20
CA THR A 557 22.09 -20.97 -4.33
C THR A 557 21.24 -20.08 -3.45
N LEU A 558 19.96 -20.40 -3.36
CA LEU A 558 19.04 -19.89 -2.35
C LEU A 558 18.85 -20.98 -1.30
N ALA A 559 19.09 -20.69 -0.03
CA ALA A 559 18.91 -21.66 1.04
C ALA A 559 17.93 -21.17 2.11
N LYS A 560 16.95 -22.00 2.45
CA LYS A 560 16.16 -21.84 3.67
C LYS A 560 16.92 -22.48 4.84
N ILE A 561 17.25 -21.66 5.84
CA ILE A 561 17.83 -22.06 7.12
C ILE A 561 16.83 -21.78 8.25
N GLY A 562 17.14 -22.20 9.48
CA GLY A 562 16.26 -22.06 10.65
C GLY A 562 14.94 -22.86 10.54
N THR A 563 14.24 -23.03 11.66
CA THR A 563 13.06 -23.89 11.76
C THR A 563 11.75 -23.24 11.28
N GLY A 564 11.74 -21.93 11.05
CA GLY A 564 10.58 -21.19 10.53
C GLY A 564 10.16 -21.61 9.12
N THR A 565 9.06 -21.03 8.65
CA THR A 565 8.44 -21.30 7.33
C THR A 565 8.67 -20.13 6.39
N GLN A 566 9.23 -20.39 5.20
CA GLN A 566 9.21 -19.42 4.11
C GLN A 566 8.15 -19.82 3.07
N ARG A 567 7.22 -18.92 2.80
CA ARG A 567 6.27 -19.01 1.69
C ARG A 567 6.77 -18.22 0.48
N PHE A 568 6.70 -18.83 -0.70
CA PHE A 568 6.92 -18.21 -2.00
C PHE A 568 5.63 -18.27 -2.82
N GLY A 569 4.90 -17.16 -2.87
CA GLY A 569 3.68 -17.04 -3.66
C GLY A 569 3.88 -16.53 -5.09
N GLY A 570 5.08 -16.00 -5.40
CA GLY A 570 5.43 -15.48 -6.72
C GLY A 570 6.45 -16.35 -7.46
N THR A 571 7.32 -15.73 -8.27
CA THR A 571 8.30 -16.45 -9.10
C THR A 571 9.64 -16.54 -8.40
N VAL A 572 10.19 -17.75 -8.28
CA VAL A 572 11.60 -18.00 -7.91
C VAL A 572 12.32 -18.49 -9.16
N ALA A 573 13.02 -17.60 -9.85
CA ALA A 573 13.83 -17.90 -11.02
C ALA A 573 15.29 -18.09 -10.61
N LEU A 574 15.79 -19.32 -10.67
CA LEU A 574 17.19 -19.63 -10.37
C LEU A 574 18.00 -19.73 -11.67
N ALA A 575 19.29 -20.00 -11.55
CA ALA A 575 20.13 -20.28 -12.69
C ALA A 575 19.99 -21.75 -13.10
N SER A 576 20.36 -22.09 -14.34
CA SER A 576 20.30 -23.47 -14.84
C SER A 576 21.12 -24.47 -14.00
N ASN A 577 22.19 -24.01 -13.36
CA ASN A 577 23.02 -24.76 -12.43
C ASN A 577 22.89 -24.27 -10.97
N GLY A 578 21.91 -23.43 -10.69
CA GLY A 578 21.57 -23.00 -9.32
C GLY A 578 20.69 -24.01 -8.60
N ALA A 579 20.42 -23.76 -7.31
CA ALA A 579 19.53 -24.59 -6.53
C ALA A 579 18.79 -23.81 -5.43
N LEU A 580 17.58 -24.27 -5.13
CA LEU A 580 16.86 -23.97 -3.89
C LEU A 580 17.12 -25.10 -2.90
N ASN A 581 17.82 -24.81 -1.81
CA ASN A 581 18.15 -25.76 -0.76
C ASN A 581 17.27 -25.50 0.47
N VAL A 582 16.42 -26.46 0.83
CA VAL A 582 15.64 -26.43 2.07
C VAL A 582 16.45 -27.15 3.14
N ASN A 583 17.35 -26.42 3.81
CA ASN A 583 18.29 -26.99 4.78
C ASN A 583 17.64 -27.23 6.14
N ALA A 584 16.67 -26.40 6.53
CA ALA A 584 15.90 -26.51 7.76
C ALA A 584 14.50 -25.90 7.62
N GLY A 585 13.63 -26.16 8.58
CA GLY A 585 12.29 -25.58 8.64
C GLY A 585 11.39 -26.02 7.49
N ALA A 586 10.59 -25.09 6.97
CA ALA A 586 9.67 -25.35 5.88
C ALA A 586 9.80 -24.33 4.74
N VAL A 587 9.62 -24.80 3.51
CA VAL A 587 9.37 -23.98 2.33
C VAL A 587 8.01 -24.36 1.73
N VAL A 588 7.17 -23.35 1.48
CA VAL A 588 5.87 -23.48 0.83
C VAL A 588 5.93 -22.77 -0.52
N ILE A 589 5.79 -23.52 -1.61
CA ILE A 589 5.76 -23.00 -2.98
C ILE A 589 4.30 -22.93 -3.44
N ASP A 590 3.74 -21.73 -3.47
CA ASP A 590 2.40 -21.46 -4.03
C ASP A 590 2.46 -20.73 -5.37
N GLY A 591 3.61 -20.16 -5.71
CA GLY A 591 3.91 -19.62 -7.04
C GLY A 591 4.66 -20.60 -7.93
N VAL A 592 5.78 -20.19 -8.53
CA VAL A 592 6.55 -21.05 -9.43
C VAL A 592 8.05 -20.97 -9.17
N VAL A 593 8.72 -22.12 -9.07
CA VAL A 593 10.19 -22.23 -9.13
C VAL A 593 10.57 -22.59 -10.56
N THR A 594 11.26 -21.67 -11.23
CA THR A 594 11.76 -21.86 -12.58
C THR A 594 13.28 -21.97 -12.55
N GLN A 595 13.83 -22.91 -13.32
CA GLN A 595 15.28 -23.19 -13.37
C GLN A 595 15.86 -23.65 -12.00
N GLY A 596 17.00 -24.31 -12.01
CA GLY A 596 17.67 -24.84 -10.82
C GLY A 596 16.95 -26.02 -10.13
N ALA A 597 17.72 -26.85 -9.43
CA ALA A 597 17.17 -27.98 -8.68
C ALA A 597 16.60 -27.55 -7.33
N VAL A 598 15.64 -28.31 -6.78
CA VAL A 598 15.17 -28.15 -5.40
C VAL A 598 15.67 -29.31 -4.55
N ASN A 599 16.46 -29.04 -3.51
CA ASN A 599 17.00 -30.05 -2.61
C ASN A 599 16.39 -29.88 -1.23
N VAL A 600 15.84 -30.95 -0.64
CA VAL A 600 15.21 -30.93 0.68
C VAL A 600 16.03 -31.78 1.65
N ALA A 601 16.61 -31.16 2.67
CA ALA A 601 17.43 -31.85 3.66
C ALA A 601 16.59 -32.69 4.64
N ALA A 602 17.25 -33.60 5.34
CA ALA A 602 16.62 -34.42 6.38
C ALA A 602 15.98 -33.54 7.45
N GLY A 603 14.73 -33.85 7.83
CA GLY A 603 13.95 -33.09 8.80
C GLY A 603 13.30 -31.81 8.26
N ALA A 604 13.76 -31.29 7.11
CA ALA A 604 13.19 -30.12 6.45
C ALA A 604 11.89 -30.48 5.69
N THR A 605 11.06 -29.47 5.42
CA THR A 605 9.74 -29.65 4.81
C THR A 605 9.59 -28.85 3.53
N LEU A 606 9.13 -29.48 2.45
CA LEU A 606 8.66 -28.80 1.23
C LEU A 606 7.14 -28.98 1.11
N GLY A 607 6.40 -27.96 0.70
CA GLY A 607 4.96 -28.07 0.42
C GLY A 607 4.45 -26.96 -0.50
N GLY A 608 3.12 -26.82 -0.58
CA GLY A 608 2.45 -25.76 -1.34
C GLY A 608 1.62 -26.27 -2.52
N SER A 609 1.03 -25.34 -3.27
CA SER A 609 0.15 -25.61 -4.41
C SER A 609 0.71 -25.17 -5.78
N GLY A 610 1.95 -24.72 -5.80
CA GLY A 610 2.61 -24.12 -6.95
C GLY A 610 3.27 -25.11 -7.91
N GLY A 611 4.16 -24.60 -8.77
CA GLY A 611 4.90 -25.38 -9.77
C GLY A 611 6.42 -25.33 -9.58
N ILE A 612 7.11 -26.43 -9.88
CA ILE A 612 8.58 -26.52 -9.95
C ILE A 612 8.95 -27.09 -11.32
N THR A 613 9.76 -26.39 -12.10
CA THR A 613 10.04 -26.83 -13.49
C THR A 613 11.17 -27.84 -13.62
N ASN A 614 11.90 -28.14 -12.55
CA ASN A 614 13.10 -29.00 -12.57
C ASN A 614 13.02 -30.08 -11.51
N ASN A 615 14.14 -30.79 -11.33
CA ASN A 615 14.26 -31.90 -10.41
C ASN A 615 14.07 -31.45 -8.96
N VAL A 616 13.42 -32.31 -8.19
CA VAL A 616 13.28 -32.20 -6.73
C VAL A 616 13.91 -33.43 -6.09
N THR A 617 14.88 -33.22 -5.20
CA THR A 617 15.57 -34.30 -4.51
C THR A 617 15.36 -34.19 -3.00
N PHE A 618 14.83 -35.26 -2.40
CA PHE A 618 14.61 -35.35 -0.96
C PHE A 618 15.69 -36.21 -0.30
N ALA A 619 16.35 -35.69 0.72
CA ALA A 619 17.19 -36.52 1.59
C ALA A 619 16.33 -37.48 2.42
N ASP A 620 16.95 -38.56 2.90
CA ASP A 620 16.28 -39.48 3.83
C ASP A 620 15.81 -38.74 5.09
N GLY A 621 14.55 -38.92 5.47
CA GLY A 621 13.92 -38.23 6.59
C GLY A 621 13.42 -36.81 6.29
N ALA A 622 13.46 -36.36 5.03
CA ALA A 622 12.79 -35.13 4.60
C ALA A 622 11.24 -35.28 4.64
N LYS A 623 10.54 -34.15 4.63
CA LYS A 623 9.07 -34.10 4.75
C LYS A 623 8.43 -33.41 3.54
N LEU A 624 7.29 -33.94 3.12
CA LEU A 624 6.40 -33.31 2.14
C LEU A 624 5.13 -32.87 2.86
N ALA A 625 4.88 -31.56 2.92
CA ALA A 625 3.65 -31.00 3.48
C ALA A 625 2.54 -30.96 2.44
N VAL A 626 1.34 -31.37 2.84
CA VAL A 626 0.14 -31.38 2.01
C VAL A 626 -0.95 -30.61 2.71
N THR A 627 -1.54 -29.64 2.02
CA THR A 627 -2.71 -28.90 2.50
C THR A 627 -3.96 -29.50 1.87
N VAL A 628 -4.92 -29.90 2.72
CA VAL A 628 -6.22 -30.40 2.30
C VAL A 628 -7.31 -29.48 2.82
N VAL A 629 -8.04 -28.86 1.89
CA VAL A 629 -9.17 -27.97 2.17
C VAL A 629 -10.42 -28.62 1.60
N ASP A 630 -11.43 -28.85 2.46
CA ASP A 630 -12.72 -29.42 2.08
C ASP A 630 -12.66 -30.75 1.29
N GLY A 631 -11.66 -31.57 1.60
CA GLY A 631 -11.47 -32.84 0.92
C GLY A 631 -10.85 -32.70 -0.47
N VAL A 632 -10.22 -31.57 -0.77
CA VAL A 632 -9.36 -31.37 -1.95
C VAL A 632 -7.94 -31.10 -1.47
N ALA A 633 -7.00 -31.99 -1.82
CA ALA A 633 -5.58 -31.70 -1.65
C ALA A 633 -5.13 -30.73 -2.73
N THR A 634 -4.37 -29.71 -2.34
CA THR A 634 -3.60 -28.93 -3.29
C THR A 634 -2.35 -29.73 -3.68
N CYS A 635 -2.15 -29.99 -4.98
CA CYS A 635 -0.97 -30.69 -5.46
C CYS A 635 0.16 -29.70 -5.73
N LEU A 636 1.37 -30.03 -5.28
CA LEU A 636 2.58 -29.44 -5.85
C LEU A 636 2.83 -30.08 -7.22
N ALA A 637 3.07 -29.26 -8.25
CA ALA A 637 3.39 -29.73 -9.61
C ALA A 637 4.90 -29.67 -9.86
N VAL A 638 5.50 -30.73 -10.39
CA VAL A 638 6.94 -30.86 -10.62
C VAL A 638 7.24 -31.36 -12.04
N ALA A 639 7.64 -30.50 -12.97
CA ALA A 639 7.93 -30.95 -14.34
C ALA A 639 9.19 -31.83 -14.44
N GLY A 640 10.14 -31.71 -13.51
CA GLY A 640 11.34 -32.54 -13.48
C GLY A 640 11.18 -33.85 -12.70
N GLU A 641 12.28 -34.58 -12.54
CA GLU A 641 12.32 -35.82 -11.77
C GLU A 641 12.15 -35.56 -10.26
N VAL A 642 11.36 -36.39 -9.59
CA VAL A 642 11.30 -36.44 -8.12
C VAL A 642 12.06 -37.66 -7.63
N SER A 643 13.15 -37.44 -6.89
CA SER A 643 14.06 -38.49 -6.44
C SER A 643 14.45 -38.35 -4.97
N GLY A 644 15.12 -39.38 -4.42
CA GLY A 644 15.71 -39.31 -3.09
C GLY A 644 15.34 -40.47 -2.15
N GLY A 645 15.54 -40.20 -0.85
CA GLY A 645 15.23 -41.13 0.25
C GLY A 645 13.76 -41.11 0.65
N PRO A 646 13.34 -41.98 1.59
CA PRO A 646 12.01 -42.01 2.16
C PRO A 646 11.54 -40.64 2.66
N VAL A 647 10.32 -40.24 2.27
CA VAL A 647 9.70 -38.98 2.70
C VAL A 647 8.52 -39.21 3.63
N THR A 648 8.44 -38.42 4.70
CA THR A 648 7.25 -38.37 5.56
C THR A 648 6.25 -37.38 4.99
N VAL A 649 5.02 -37.82 4.71
CA VAL A 649 3.94 -36.91 4.29
C VAL A 649 3.27 -36.33 5.53
N ASN A 650 3.39 -35.01 5.71
CA ASN A 650 2.72 -34.27 6.78
C ASN A 650 1.47 -33.59 6.22
N ALA A 651 0.30 -34.15 6.52
CA ALA A 651 -0.96 -33.62 6.01
C ALA A 651 -1.60 -32.66 7.01
N ASN A 652 -1.76 -31.40 6.63
CA ASN A 652 -2.58 -30.45 7.36
C ASN A 652 -4.01 -30.50 6.83
N VAL A 653 -4.93 -30.97 7.68
CA VAL A 653 -6.30 -31.27 7.30
C VAL A 653 -7.23 -30.28 7.97
N THR A 654 -7.91 -29.49 7.17
CA THR A 654 -9.01 -28.66 7.65
C THR A 654 -10.32 -29.14 7.01
N GLY A 655 -11.28 -29.57 7.83
CA GLY A 655 -12.58 -30.10 7.38
C GLY A 655 -12.83 -31.59 7.68
N ARG A 656 -14.09 -32.04 7.54
CA ARG A 656 -14.58 -33.34 8.09
C ARG A 656 -14.47 -34.57 7.17
N LYS A 657 -13.84 -34.53 5.99
CA LYS A 657 -13.84 -35.71 5.10
C LYS A 657 -12.53 -35.95 4.36
N TRP A 658 -11.77 -36.92 4.83
CA TRP A 658 -10.58 -37.49 4.17
C TRP A 658 -10.89 -38.78 3.40
N ARG A 659 -12.11 -38.97 2.91
CA ARG A 659 -12.57 -40.31 2.50
C ARG A 659 -12.10 -40.78 1.11
N ASP A 660 -11.57 -39.89 0.29
CA ASP A 660 -11.16 -40.22 -1.07
C ASP A 660 -9.64 -40.08 -1.24
N ALA A 661 -9.03 -40.96 -2.04
CA ALA A 661 -7.61 -40.84 -2.38
C ALA A 661 -7.38 -39.48 -3.04
N GLN A 662 -6.35 -38.74 -2.61
CA GLN A 662 -6.05 -37.43 -3.15
C GLN A 662 -4.64 -37.43 -3.76
N CYS A 663 -4.51 -36.80 -4.94
CA CYS A 663 -3.21 -36.53 -5.53
C CYS A 663 -2.51 -35.45 -4.68
N ILE A 664 -1.27 -35.70 -4.27
CA ILE A 664 -0.50 -34.78 -3.43
C ILE A 664 0.74 -34.23 -4.13
N LEU A 665 1.21 -34.94 -5.17
CA LEU A 665 2.35 -34.56 -6.00
C LEU A 665 2.11 -35.06 -7.43
N LYS A 666 2.29 -34.18 -8.41
CA LYS A 666 2.27 -34.52 -9.83
C LYS A 666 3.62 -34.22 -10.44
N SER A 667 4.15 -35.14 -11.24
CA SER A 667 5.37 -34.95 -11.97
C SER A 667 5.21 -35.25 -13.46
N ASP A 668 5.89 -34.52 -14.33
CA ASP A 668 5.93 -34.86 -15.77
C ASP A 668 6.94 -35.99 -16.06
N ALA A 669 7.83 -36.28 -15.10
CA ALA A 669 8.78 -37.37 -15.12
C ALA A 669 8.39 -38.47 -14.12
N ALA A 670 9.07 -39.61 -14.18
CA ALA A 670 8.84 -40.69 -13.23
C ALA A 670 9.29 -40.28 -11.82
N ILE A 671 8.46 -40.55 -10.82
CA ILE A 671 8.80 -40.47 -9.40
C ILE A 671 9.58 -41.74 -9.06
N ALA A 672 10.79 -41.61 -8.53
CA ALA A 672 11.63 -42.75 -8.20
C ALA A 672 10.93 -43.68 -7.20
N ALA A 673 10.91 -44.99 -7.46
CA ALA A 673 10.24 -45.95 -6.57
C ALA A 673 10.78 -45.96 -5.12
N SER A 674 12.05 -45.58 -4.93
CA SER A 674 12.67 -45.42 -3.61
C SER A 674 12.06 -44.29 -2.75
N PHE A 675 11.34 -43.37 -3.39
CA PHE A 675 10.66 -42.25 -2.75
C PHE A 675 9.48 -42.70 -1.88
N VAL A 676 8.87 -43.83 -2.21
CA VAL A 676 7.61 -44.29 -1.60
C VAL A 676 7.90 -45.35 -0.52
N LYS A 677 8.20 -44.89 0.70
CA LYS A 677 8.12 -45.71 1.91
C LYS A 677 7.19 -45.03 2.92
N GLY A 678 5.94 -45.47 2.95
CA GLY A 678 4.91 -44.89 3.82
C GLY A 678 5.06 -45.32 5.28
N GLU A 679 5.81 -44.56 6.07
CA GLU A 679 5.68 -44.55 7.53
C GLU A 679 4.65 -43.46 7.92
N GLY A 680 3.51 -43.85 8.50
CA GLY A 680 2.45 -42.90 8.88
C GLY A 680 1.01 -43.36 8.64
N ILE A 681 0.08 -42.39 8.72
CA ILE A 681 -1.39 -42.55 8.73
C ILE A 681 -1.98 -42.73 7.32
N ALA A 682 -1.18 -42.58 6.26
CA ALA A 682 -1.62 -42.76 4.88
C ALA A 682 -0.82 -43.86 4.18
N LEU A 683 -1.48 -44.60 3.30
CA LEU A 683 -0.87 -45.39 2.25
C LEU A 683 -0.54 -44.44 1.08
N LEU A 684 0.71 -44.48 0.63
CA LEU A 684 1.15 -43.74 -0.55
C LEU A 684 1.18 -44.68 -1.75
N GLU A 685 0.54 -44.28 -2.84
CA GLU A 685 0.46 -45.07 -4.07
C GLU A 685 0.91 -44.22 -5.26
N LEU A 686 1.84 -44.76 -6.07
CA LEU A 686 2.19 -44.17 -7.36
C LEU A 686 1.13 -44.53 -8.40
N ARG A 687 0.63 -43.56 -9.15
CA ARG A 687 -0.34 -43.76 -10.24
C ARG A 687 0.16 -43.12 -11.53
N ASN A 688 -0.55 -43.41 -12.62
CA ASN A 688 -0.31 -42.82 -13.93
C ASN A 688 1.14 -43.03 -14.45
N ASN A 689 1.61 -44.27 -14.53
CA ASN A 689 3.00 -44.58 -14.92
C ASN A 689 4.05 -43.91 -14.00
N ASP A 690 3.80 -43.94 -12.69
CA ASP A 690 4.65 -43.37 -11.65
C ASP A 690 4.84 -41.84 -11.71
N THR A 691 3.92 -41.12 -12.37
CA THR A 691 3.93 -39.66 -12.47
C THR A 691 3.09 -38.96 -11.41
N GLU A 692 2.20 -39.69 -10.71
CA GLU A 692 1.36 -39.11 -9.65
C GLU A 692 1.56 -39.86 -8.33
N LEU A 693 1.74 -39.13 -7.23
CA LEU A 693 1.71 -39.69 -5.88
C LEU A 693 0.36 -39.40 -5.23
N TRP A 694 -0.33 -40.46 -4.83
CA TRP A 694 -1.63 -40.39 -4.17
C TRP A 694 -1.52 -40.82 -2.72
N ALA A 695 -2.14 -40.06 -1.83
CA ALA A 695 -2.29 -40.44 -0.42
C ALA A 695 -3.71 -40.95 -0.17
N THR A 696 -3.81 -42.14 0.41
CA THR A 696 -5.06 -42.71 0.90
C THR A 696 -4.93 -42.92 2.40
N PRO A 697 -5.83 -42.41 3.26
CA PRO A 697 -5.73 -42.68 4.69
C PRO A 697 -5.80 -44.19 4.96
N LYS A 698 -4.96 -44.67 5.88
CA LYS A 698 -5.08 -46.00 6.47
C LYS A 698 -6.36 -45.98 7.30
N THR A 699 -7.45 -46.44 6.70
CA THR A 699 -8.59 -46.90 7.49
C THR A 699 -8.06 -47.98 8.44
N SER A 700 -8.46 -47.92 9.70
CA SER A 700 -8.04 -48.86 10.74
C SER A 700 -8.46 -50.29 10.34
N GLY A 701 -7.59 -50.98 9.62
CA GLY A 701 -7.84 -52.29 9.03
C GLY A 701 -6.84 -52.51 7.90
N PHE A 702 -5.91 -53.46 8.10
CA PHE A 702 -4.86 -53.85 7.17
C PHE A 702 -5.34 -53.85 5.71
N CYS A 703 -4.83 -52.91 4.91
CA CYS A 703 -4.88 -53.01 3.46
C CYS A 703 -3.45 -53.28 2.99
N VAL A 704 -3.14 -54.56 2.75
CA VAL A 704 -1.94 -54.97 2.03
C VAL A 704 -2.29 -54.85 0.55
N ILE A 705 -1.81 -53.80 -0.10
CA ILE A 705 -1.78 -53.76 -1.57
C ILE A 705 -0.49 -54.44 -1.97
N ILE A 706 -0.59 -55.71 -2.40
CA ILE A 706 0.48 -56.40 -3.12
C ILE A 706 0.38 -55.91 -4.58
N ARG A 707 1.45 -55.28 -5.08
CA ARG A 707 1.70 -55.17 -6.51
C ARG A 707 2.45 -56.40 -6.99
#